data_AF-A0A0K1E607-F1
#
_entry.id   AF-A0A0K1E607-F1
#
_cell.length_a   1.000
_cell.length_b   1.000
_cell.length_c   1.000
_cell.angle_alpha   90.00
_cell.angle_beta   90.00
_cell.angle_gamma   90.00
#
_symmetry.space_group_name_H-M   'P 1'
#
loop_
_entity.id
_entity.type
_entity.pdbx_description
1 polymer ?
#
loop_
_entity_poly.entity_id
_entity_poly.type
_entity_poly.pdbx_seq_one_letter_code
_entity_poly.pdbx_strand_id
1 'polypeptide(L)'
;MMIELPCGLASPSRPLEFGIAGAMGPRKARRVRGPSIAERFYAGRYADIVREHVDGPDGATQAGDLPFLVGALAFMGRLEEARALFSGHCRRKEAPEARPSLVAARFFLGVAYCRAGRLDEARQEFSLNLQAASRHAGPLSRFYVLQGMGCYRYFTGRLRQAARHALRALEYAFLAAFPYGRFLATDLRGHVLVQLGAVQEGLSLLETARTLARSLSLEKNAAALDFALGIYRARFGVLPVREAIATLKELLAKARPDDSYSQRSLCIELASQHALAGEGDAAWGLLERLGTEQLPDGGDVRARIRFLLGCANVARLRYGAASIAPFVSEARVLVGAHEDTVLEFDVSCMEMLATADAEEQARLDERLRALHRRSGISRAWLRARGGEPQTPGLPGAEMLDEDRLGALVAACLRGSPELGSRVIASGHWGLLPLCLGLEPGRRLMLLDRRLVVEDHGNVLVMSEVSDGMRAFLRALIGGARRSKEELLRLVWGIGSYRPEAHDPVVHTAVSRLRALLGVRGHWVEAASGGYQLASGVALVDLAGMPLGSQPGAAGAETGRSEGPEGQPATSSGVPTPNAPSSSALSASVSGEDAIVALLARGGPASSSELATRLGVSEMTALRRLRPLVERGVLLRWGKGKNTRYGIGSHVDES
;
A
#
# COMPACT_ATOMS: atom_id res chain seq x y z
N MET A 1 -3.67 4.67 -13.50
CA MET A 1 -3.16 5.91 -12.90
C MET A 1 -3.19 7.12 -13.82
N MET A 2 -3.55 7.00 -15.11
CA MET A 2 -3.94 8.20 -15.84
C MET A 2 -5.31 8.69 -15.32
N ILE A 3 -5.28 9.73 -14.48
CA ILE A 3 -6.31 10.76 -14.22
C ILE A 3 -7.77 10.27 -14.11
N GLU A 4 -8.29 9.81 -12.97
CA GLU A 4 -9.76 9.80 -12.75
C GLU A 4 -10.22 10.89 -11.79
N LEU A 5 -11.45 11.33 -12.00
CA LEU A 5 -12.11 12.36 -11.23
C LEU A 5 -13.52 11.93 -10.85
N PRO A 6 -14.05 12.57 -9.81
CA PRO A 6 -15.17 12.06 -9.06
C PRO A 6 -16.58 12.32 -9.58
N CYS A 7 -17.47 11.38 -9.27
CA CYS A 7 -18.92 11.57 -9.31
C CYS A 7 -19.45 12.01 -7.94
N GLY A 8 -20.19 13.13 -7.88
CA GLY A 8 -20.92 13.54 -6.67
C GLY A 8 -21.52 14.94 -6.79
N LEU A 9 -22.85 15.02 -6.85
CA LEU A 9 -23.64 16.25 -6.85
C LEU A 9 -23.66 16.87 -5.45
N ALA A 10 -23.34 18.17 -5.35
CA ALA A 10 -23.75 18.99 -4.21
C ALA A 10 -24.01 20.44 -4.67
N SER A 11 -25.23 20.92 -4.41
CA SER A 11 -25.70 22.27 -4.72
C SER A 11 -25.06 23.34 -3.82
N PRO A 12 -24.78 24.56 -4.31
CA PRO A 12 -24.28 25.64 -3.46
C PRO A 12 -25.42 26.48 -2.91
N SER A 13 -25.47 26.61 -1.59
CA SER A 13 -26.15 27.69 -0.88
C SER A 13 -25.31 28.98 -0.97
N ARG A 14 -25.90 30.05 -1.50
CA ARG A 14 -25.55 31.47 -1.25
C ARG A 14 -26.36 31.98 -0.04
N PRO A 15 -26.10 33.16 0.56
CA PRO A 15 -25.30 34.30 0.08
C PRO A 15 -24.38 34.95 1.16
N LEU A 16 -23.61 35.97 0.77
CA LEU A 16 -23.53 37.24 1.52
C LEU A 16 -22.88 38.33 0.65
N GLU A 17 -23.65 39.38 0.42
CA GLU A 17 -23.23 40.67 -0.12
C GLU A 17 -22.63 41.53 1.00
N PHE A 18 -21.66 42.37 0.67
CA PHE A 18 -21.55 43.73 1.22
C PHE A 18 -20.87 44.62 0.17
N GLY A 19 -21.57 45.68 -0.24
CA GLY A 19 -21.03 46.76 -1.07
C GLY A 19 -20.37 47.87 -0.24
N ILE A 20 -19.70 48.79 -0.92
CA ILE A 20 -19.97 50.24 -0.89
C ILE A 20 -19.15 50.91 -2.01
N ALA A 21 -19.79 51.91 -2.63
CA ALA A 21 -19.41 52.62 -3.83
C ALA A 21 -18.34 53.71 -3.62
N GLY A 22 -17.61 54.01 -4.70
CA GLY A 22 -16.79 55.22 -4.88
C GLY A 22 -16.54 55.47 -6.37
N ALA A 23 -17.16 56.52 -6.91
CA ALA A 23 -17.21 56.84 -8.33
C ALA A 23 -15.89 57.41 -8.88
N MET A 24 -15.44 56.95 -10.08
CA MET A 24 -14.59 57.71 -11.01
C MET A 24 -14.59 57.09 -12.43
N GLY A 25 -15.15 57.81 -13.41
CA GLY A 25 -14.83 57.84 -14.85
C GLY A 25 -14.90 56.55 -15.70
N PRO A 26 -15.45 56.55 -16.93
CA PRO A 26 -15.53 55.37 -17.78
C PRO A 26 -14.15 55.04 -18.38
N ARG A 27 -13.29 54.36 -17.64
CA ARG A 27 -12.26 53.51 -18.23
C ARG A 27 -12.98 52.30 -18.81
N LYS A 28 -12.89 52.07 -20.13
CA LYS A 28 -13.34 50.83 -20.78
C LYS A 28 -12.78 49.65 -20.00
N ALA A 29 -13.61 49.03 -19.16
CA ALA A 29 -13.27 47.86 -18.39
C ALA A 29 -12.91 46.77 -19.39
N ARG A 30 -11.61 46.42 -19.45
CA ARG A 30 -11.15 45.21 -20.11
C ARG A 30 -11.83 44.06 -19.37
N ARG A 31 -12.95 43.55 -19.90
CA ARG A 31 -13.64 42.36 -19.36
C ARG A 31 -12.56 41.30 -19.15
N VAL A 32 -12.26 40.97 -17.91
CA VAL A 32 -11.47 39.78 -17.60
C VAL A 32 -12.30 38.62 -18.13
N ARG A 33 -11.91 38.11 -19.31
CA ARG A 33 -12.58 36.98 -19.94
C ARG A 33 -12.33 35.81 -18.99
N GLY A 34 -13.39 35.23 -18.43
CA GLY A 34 -13.28 34.04 -17.59
C GLY A 34 -12.59 32.89 -18.34
N PRO A 35 -12.12 31.86 -17.62
CA PRO A 35 -11.40 30.75 -18.24
C PRO A 35 -12.25 30.06 -19.30
N SER A 36 -11.65 29.80 -20.45
CA SER A 36 -12.24 29.06 -21.58
C SER A 36 -12.69 27.66 -21.15
N ILE A 37 -13.59 27.04 -21.93
CA ILE A 37 -14.01 25.64 -21.69
C ILE A 37 -12.80 24.70 -21.70
N ALA A 38 -11.83 24.93 -22.60
CA ALA A 38 -10.59 24.17 -22.66
C ALA A 38 -9.78 24.27 -21.35
N GLU A 39 -9.56 25.47 -20.82
CA GLU A 39 -8.82 25.68 -19.55
C GLU A 39 -9.54 25.02 -18.38
N ARG A 40 -10.87 25.18 -18.29
CA ARG A 40 -11.68 24.51 -17.27
C ARG A 40 -11.61 22.99 -17.40
N PHE A 41 -11.61 22.48 -18.64
CA PHE A 41 -11.53 21.06 -18.92
C PHE A 41 -10.19 20.49 -18.46
N TYR A 42 -9.07 21.11 -18.86
CA TYR A 42 -7.74 20.67 -18.45
C TYR A 42 -7.58 20.71 -16.92
N ALA A 43 -8.13 21.72 -16.25
CA ALA A 43 -8.17 21.81 -14.79
C ALA A 43 -9.07 20.76 -14.11
N GLY A 44 -9.73 19.88 -14.87
CA GLY A 44 -10.58 18.81 -14.34
C GLY A 44 -11.92 19.30 -13.79
N ARG A 45 -12.45 20.43 -14.30
CA ARG A 45 -13.77 20.96 -13.91
C ARG A 45 -14.89 20.42 -14.80
N TYR A 46 -14.92 19.09 -14.99
CA TYR A 46 -15.87 18.42 -15.88
C TYR A 46 -17.32 18.61 -15.46
N ALA A 47 -17.63 18.45 -14.17
CA ALA A 47 -18.98 18.63 -13.65
C ALA A 47 -19.53 20.05 -13.88
N ASP A 48 -18.68 21.07 -13.76
CA ASP A 48 -19.08 22.45 -14.06
C ASP A 48 -19.39 22.64 -15.54
N ILE A 49 -18.55 22.08 -16.43
CA ILE A 49 -18.73 22.14 -17.88
C ILE A 49 -20.05 21.46 -18.27
N VAL A 50 -20.28 20.25 -17.77
CA VAL A 50 -21.47 19.46 -18.08
C VAL A 50 -22.74 20.17 -17.58
N ARG A 51 -22.74 20.65 -16.34
CA ARG A 51 -23.89 21.37 -15.76
C ARG A 51 -24.26 22.63 -16.55
N GLU A 52 -23.26 23.39 -16.99
CA GLU A 52 -23.47 24.67 -17.67
C GLU A 52 -23.80 24.50 -19.15
N HIS A 53 -23.15 23.58 -19.85
CA HIS A 53 -23.20 23.48 -21.32
C HIS A 53 -23.99 22.30 -21.87
N VAL A 54 -24.27 21.29 -21.04
CA VAL A 54 -25.03 20.10 -21.45
C VAL A 54 -26.39 20.04 -20.75
N ASP A 55 -26.40 20.20 -19.43
CA ASP A 55 -27.64 20.15 -18.63
C ASP A 55 -28.33 21.52 -18.52
N GLY A 56 -27.69 22.59 -19.02
CA GLY A 56 -28.18 23.97 -18.96
C GLY A 56 -29.18 24.32 -20.08
N PRO A 57 -29.97 25.40 -19.89
CA PRO A 57 -31.07 25.77 -20.79
C PRO A 57 -30.63 26.27 -22.18
N ASP A 58 -29.38 26.73 -22.35
CA ASP A 58 -28.83 27.27 -23.60
C ASP A 58 -27.60 26.48 -24.09
N GLY A 59 -27.78 25.19 -24.40
CA GLY A 59 -26.72 24.30 -24.91
C GLY A 59 -26.23 24.62 -26.33
N ALA A 60 -25.78 25.86 -26.59
CA ALA A 60 -25.19 26.23 -27.87
C ALA A 60 -23.73 25.74 -27.94
N THR A 61 -23.52 24.58 -28.55
CA THR A 61 -22.17 24.01 -28.75
C THR A 61 -21.46 24.68 -29.92
N GLN A 62 -20.40 25.46 -29.67
CA GLN A 62 -19.48 25.85 -30.74
C GLN A 62 -18.67 24.64 -31.20
N ALA A 63 -18.40 24.53 -32.50
CA ALA A 63 -17.62 23.40 -33.06
C ALA A 63 -16.21 23.25 -32.44
N GLY A 64 -15.64 24.34 -31.91
CA GLY A 64 -14.37 24.34 -31.19
C GLY A 64 -14.41 23.69 -29.80
N ASP A 65 -15.59 23.68 -29.15
CA ASP A 65 -15.76 23.22 -27.77
C ASP A 65 -16.12 21.74 -27.65
N LEU A 66 -16.54 21.12 -28.77
CA LEU A 66 -16.93 19.71 -28.85
C LEU A 66 -15.97 18.75 -28.13
N PRO A 67 -14.62 18.83 -28.29
CA PRO A 67 -13.72 17.88 -27.64
C PRO A 67 -13.85 17.90 -26.11
N PHE A 68 -14.05 19.09 -25.56
CA PHE A 68 -14.10 19.31 -24.12
C PHE A 68 -15.45 18.92 -23.54
N LEU A 69 -16.55 19.11 -24.28
CA LEU A 69 -17.88 18.63 -23.88
C LEU A 69 -17.94 17.10 -23.92
N VAL A 70 -17.50 16.48 -25.02
CA VAL A 70 -17.42 15.02 -25.16
C VAL A 70 -16.52 14.45 -24.07
N GLY A 71 -15.34 15.02 -23.88
CA GLY A 71 -14.43 14.59 -22.83
C GLY A 71 -15.03 14.76 -21.43
N ALA A 72 -15.74 15.86 -21.14
CA ALA A 72 -16.28 16.11 -19.82
C ALA A 72 -17.40 15.13 -19.48
N LEU A 73 -18.31 14.84 -20.42
CA LEU A 73 -19.31 13.78 -20.27
C LEU A 73 -18.65 12.43 -20.06
N ALA A 74 -17.67 12.07 -20.91
CA ALA A 74 -17.01 10.78 -20.86
C ALA A 74 -16.25 10.57 -19.53
N PHE A 75 -15.54 11.59 -19.05
CA PHE A 75 -14.80 11.53 -17.78
C PHE A 75 -15.67 11.66 -16.53
N MET A 76 -16.94 12.04 -16.68
CA MET A 76 -17.98 11.92 -15.63
C MET A 76 -18.72 10.57 -15.68
N GLY A 77 -18.28 9.62 -16.52
CA GLY A 77 -18.92 8.31 -16.67
C GLY A 77 -20.18 8.31 -17.55
N ARG A 78 -20.62 9.46 -18.09
CA ARG A 78 -21.76 9.60 -19.01
C ARG A 78 -21.34 9.21 -20.45
N LEU A 79 -20.80 7.99 -20.60
CA LEU A 79 -20.17 7.51 -21.84
C LEU A 79 -21.12 7.46 -23.03
N GLU A 80 -22.35 6.95 -22.84
CA GLU A 80 -23.32 6.85 -23.94
C GLU A 80 -23.79 8.24 -24.40
N GLU A 81 -23.92 9.20 -23.48
CA GLU A 81 -24.23 10.59 -23.83
C GLU A 81 -23.07 11.26 -24.56
N ALA A 82 -21.83 11.05 -24.12
CA ALA A 82 -20.63 11.53 -24.81
C ALA A 82 -20.58 10.98 -26.26
N ARG A 83 -20.87 9.70 -26.43
CA ARG A 83 -20.93 9.03 -27.73
C ARG A 83 -22.07 9.59 -28.59
N ALA A 84 -23.24 9.79 -28.02
CA ALA A 84 -24.39 10.36 -28.72
C ALA A 84 -24.12 11.79 -29.19
N LEU A 85 -23.55 12.64 -28.32
CA LEU A 85 -23.14 14.00 -28.66
C LEU A 85 -22.13 14.01 -29.82
N PHE A 86 -21.10 13.18 -29.71
CA PHE A 86 -20.06 13.08 -30.74
C PHE A 86 -20.63 12.57 -32.09
N SER A 87 -21.44 11.53 -32.06
CA SER A 87 -22.05 10.93 -33.25
C SER A 87 -23.05 11.88 -33.92
N GLY A 88 -23.88 12.57 -33.13
CA GLY A 88 -24.84 13.56 -33.62
C GLY A 88 -24.17 14.76 -34.27
N HIS A 89 -23.01 15.19 -33.76
CA HIS A 89 -22.18 16.21 -34.42
C HIS A 89 -21.62 15.71 -35.76
N CYS A 90 -21.11 14.47 -35.82
CA CYS A 90 -20.59 13.90 -37.07
C CYS A 90 -21.68 13.76 -38.16
N ARG A 91 -22.92 13.40 -37.80
CA ARG A 91 -24.04 13.26 -38.76
C ARG A 91 -24.49 14.57 -39.40
N ARG A 92 -24.34 15.70 -38.69
CA ARG A 92 -24.73 17.04 -39.19
C ARG A 92 -23.83 17.57 -40.32
N LYS A 93 -22.77 16.83 -40.70
CA LYS A 93 -21.85 17.16 -41.82
C LYS A 93 -21.25 18.58 -41.75
N GLU A 94 -21.14 19.19 -40.57
CA GLU A 94 -20.57 20.53 -40.38
C GLU A 94 -19.03 20.59 -40.62
N ALA A 95 -18.37 19.49 -41.03
CA ALA A 95 -16.97 19.50 -41.44
C ALA A 95 -16.55 18.25 -42.26
N PRO A 96 -15.61 18.39 -43.20
CA PRO A 96 -14.81 17.28 -43.74
C PRO A 96 -14.08 16.53 -42.60
N GLU A 97 -13.84 15.24 -42.81
CA GLU A 97 -12.91 14.46 -42.00
C GLU A 97 -11.54 15.17 -41.97
N ALA A 98 -10.96 15.34 -40.77
CA ALA A 98 -9.67 16.00 -40.44
C ALA A 98 -9.69 17.41 -39.78
N ARG A 99 -10.79 17.90 -39.16
CA ARG A 99 -10.66 19.01 -38.18
C ARG A 99 -9.95 18.52 -36.90
N PRO A 100 -8.94 19.23 -36.35
CA PRO A 100 -8.26 18.88 -35.10
C PRO A 100 -9.20 18.61 -33.91
N SER A 101 -10.33 19.31 -33.84
CA SER A 101 -11.35 19.09 -32.81
C SER A 101 -11.98 17.69 -32.86
N LEU A 102 -12.26 17.13 -34.04
CA LEU A 102 -12.82 15.78 -34.13
C LEU A 102 -11.82 14.72 -33.66
N VAL A 103 -10.55 14.90 -34.00
CA VAL A 103 -9.47 14.01 -33.56
C VAL A 103 -9.31 14.06 -32.03
N ALA A 104 -9.36 15.26 -31.45
CA ALA A 104 -9.31 15.45 -30.00
C ALA A 104 -10.53 14.85 -29.28
N ALA A 105 -11.74 15.02 -29.83
CA ALA A 105 -12.97 14.45 -29.26
C ALA A 105 -12.92 12.91 -29.25
N ARG A 106 -12.54 12.29 -30.37
CA ARG A 106 -12.32 10.83 -30.45
C ARG A 106 -11.23 10.36 -29.50
N PHE A 107 -10.16 11.14 -29.34
CA PHE A 107 -9.11 10.81 -28.38
C PHE A 107 -9.67 10.74 -26.96
N PHE A 108 -10.42 11.74 -26.50
CA PHE A 108 -10.99 11.73 -25.15
C PHE A 108 -12.01 10.60 -24.96
N LEU A 109 -12.87 10.35 -25.95
CA LEU A 109 -13.83 9.25 -25.93
C LEU A 109 -13.12 7.88 -25.87
N GLY A 110 -12.12 7.66 -26.73
CA GLY A 110 -11.32 6.43 -26.74
C GLY A 110 -10.55 6.20 -25.44
N VAL A 111 -10.01 7.27 -24.84
CA VAL A 111 -9.39 7.17 -23.50
C VAL A 111 -10.44 6.77 -22.47
N ALA A 112 -11.63 7.36 -22.50
CA ALA A 112 -12.68 7.01 -21.55
C ALA A 112 -13.13 5.55 -21.67
N TYR A 113 -13.25 5.02 -22.89
CA TYR A 113 -13.50 3.59 -23.12
C TYR A 113 -12.40 2.69 -22.56
N CYS A 114 -11.12 3.04 -22.74
CA CYS A 114 -10.02 2.28 -22.14
C CYS A 114 -10.13 2.18 -20.62
N ARG A 115 -10.56 3.26 -19.95
CA ARG A 115 -10.71 3.29 -18.48
C ARG A 115 -11.86 2.42 -18.02
N ALA A 116 -12.96 2.42 -18.76
CA ALA A 116 -14.14 1.61 -18.50
C ALA A 116 -13.98 0.14 -18.91
N GLY A 117 -12.78 -0.29 -19.37
CA GLY A 117 -12.54 -1.67 -19.83
C GLY A 117 -13.16 -2.01 -21.19
N ARG A 118 -13.74 -1.02 -21.89
CA ARG A 118 -14.39 -1.13 -23.21
C ARG A 118 -13.36 -1.06 -24.34
N LEU A 119 -12.45 -2.04 -24.36
CA LEU A 119 -11.25 -2.00 -25.20
C LEU A 119 -11.55 -2.12 -26.70
N ASP A 120 -12.65 -2.78 -27.08
CA ASP A 120 -13.06 -2.89 -28.48
C ASP A 120 -13.57 -1.55 -29.03
N GLU A 121 -14.40 -0.84 -28.26
CA GLU A 121 -14.84 0.52 -28.63
C GLU A 121 -13.65 1.48 -28.66
N ALA A 122 -12.74 1.42 -27.68
CA ALA A 122 -11.52 2.22 -27.70
C ALA A 122 -10.69 1.97 -28.97
N ARG A 123 -10.54 0.69 -29.35
CA ARG A 123 -9.82 0.30 -30.57
C ARG A 123 -10.46 0.89 -31.82
N GLN A 124 -11.79 0.88 -31.90
CA GLN A 124 -12.51 1.48 -33.03
C GLN A 124 -12.23 2.99 -33.12
N GLU A 125 -12.36 3.73 -32.02
CA GLU A 125 -12.11 5.18 -31.99
C GLU A 125 -10.68 5.54 -32.41
N PHE A 126 -9.67 4.81 -31.89
CA PHE A 126 -8.28 5.06 -32.25
C PHE A 126 -7.94 4.65 -33.68
N SER A 127 -8.58 3.60 -34.21
CA SER A 127 -8.41 3.21 -35.62
C SER A 127 -8.97 4.26 -36.57
N LEU A 128 -10.15 4.80 -36.26
CA LEU A 128 -10.74 5.91 -37.01
C LEU A 128 -9.90 7.19 -36.90
N ASN A 129 -9.30 7.47 -35.73
CA ASN A 129 -8.36 8.58 -35.58
C ASN A 129 -7.10 8.41 -36.43
N LEU A 130 -6.57 7.19 -36.50
CA LEU A 130 -5.40 6.90 -37.34
C LEU A 130 -5.71 7.06 -38.83
N GLN A 131 -6.89 6.63 -39.28
CA GLN A 131 -7.35 6.82 -40.66
C GLN A 131 -7.58 8.29 -41.00
N ALA A 132 -8.21 9.04 -40.09
CA ALA A 132 -8.44 10.48 -40.24
C ALA A 132 -7.13 11.29 -40.27
N ALA A 133 -6.06 10.77 -39.68
CA ALA A 133 -4.73 11.35 -39.73
C ALA A 133 -4.00 10.96 -41.02
N SER A 134 -4.38 11.59 -42.14
CA SER A 134 -3.64 11.45 -43.40
C SER A 134 -2.24 12.12 -43.31
N ARG A 135 -1.40 11.95 -44.34
CA ARG A 135 -0.06 12.56 -44.44
C ARG A 135 -0.04 14.08 -44.16
N HIS A 136 -1.16 14.79 -44.31
CA HIS A 136 -1.29 16.24 -44.15
C HIS A 136 -1.84 16.70 -42.78
N ALA A 137 -1.97 15.81 -41.79
CA ALA A 137 -2.42 16.21 -40.45
C ALA A 137 -1.39 17.13 -39.76
N GLY A 138 -1.86 18.27 -39.22
CA GLY A 138 -1.04 19.20 -38.45
C GLY A 138 -0.52 18.62 -37.12
N PRO A 139 0.46 19.28 -36.47
CA PRO A 139 1.13 18.77 -35.27
C PRO A 139 0.17 18.37 -34.13
N LEU A 140 -0.87 19.17 -33.86
CA LEU A 140 -1.83 18.88 -32.78
C LEU A 140 -2.64 17.59 -33.03
N SER A 141 -3.10 17.37 -34.27
CA SER A 141 -3.80 16.14 -34.63
C SER A 141 -2.88 14.93 -34.50
N ARG A 142 -1.62 15.05 -34.94
CA ARG A 142 -0.62 13.98 -34.78
C ARG A 142 -0.33 13.67 -33.31
N PHE A 143 -0.29 14.68 -32.44
CA PHE A 143 -0.21 14.49 -31.00
C PHE A 143 -1.35 13.60 -30.49
N TYR A 144 -2.61 13.97 -30.75
CA TYR A 144 -3.76 13.22 -30.21
C TYR A 144 -3.84 11.78 -30.72
N VAL A 145 -3.48 11.55 -31.97
CA VAL A 145 -3.43 10.20 -32.55
C VAL A 145 -2.37 9.35 -31.85
N LEU A 146 -1.15 9.89 -31.72
CA LEU A 146 -0.05 9.15 -31.10
C LEU A 146 -0.27 8.97 -29.60
N GLN A 147 -0.77 9.98 -28.90
CA GLN A 147 -1.12 9.88 -27.49
C GLN A 147 -2.22 8.82 -27.29
N GLY A 148 -3.27 8.82 -28.12
CA GLY A 148 -4.34 7.83 -28.07
C GLY A 148 -3.84 6.41 -28.28
N MET A 149 -3.00 6.21 -29.31
CA MET A 149 -2.34 4.93 -29.55
C MET A 149 -1.45 4.52 -28.38
N GLY A 150 -0.70 5.45 -27.79
CA GLY A 150 0.09 5.22 -26.57
C GLY A 150 -0.78 4.74 -25.40
N CYS A 151 -1.87 5.45 -25.12
CA CYS A 151 -2.83 5.09 -24.08
C CYS A 151 -3.41 3.68 -24.32
N TYR A 152 -3.93 3.40 -25.51
CA TYR A 152 -4.51 2.09 -25.83
C TYR A 152 -3.50 0.96 -25.68
N ARG A 153 -2.26 1.17 -26.13
CA ARG A 153 -1.17 0.19 -25.97
C ARG A 153 -0.78 -0.01 -24.51
N TYR A 154 -0.84 1.03 -23.68
CA TYR A 154 -0.62 0.90 -22.25
C TYR A 154 -1.72 0.06 -21.58
N PHE A 155 -2.99 0.34 -21.85
CA PHE A 155 -4.13 -0.41 -21.26
C PHE A 155 -4.20 -1.87 -21.70
N THR A 156 -3.74 -2.18 -22.92
CA THR A 156 -3.63 -3.57 -23.44
C THR A 156 -2.32 -4.27 -23.07
N GLY A 157 -1.42 -3.58 -22.37
CA GLY A 157 -0.13 -4.10 -21.90
C GLY A 157 0.95 -4.26 -22.97
N ARG A 158 0.85 -3.55 -24.09
CA ARG A 158 1.85 -3.50 -25.18
C ARG A 158 2.85 -2.36 -24.94
N LEU A 159 3.57 -2.45 -23.82
CA LEU A 159 4.32 -1.33 -23.22
C LEU A 159 5.43 -0.77 -24.11
N ARG A 160 6.20 -1.60 -24.82
CA ARG A 160 7.23 -1.09 -25.77
C ARG A 160 6.64 -0.22 -26.88
N GLN A 161 5.42 -0.54 -27.33
CA GLN A 161 4.72 0.26 -28.33
C GLN A 161 4.20 1.55 -27.69
N ALA A 162 3.64 1.46 -26.49
CA ALA A 162 3.19 2.62 -25.72
C ALA A 162 4.32 3.63 -25.50
N ALA A 163 5.52 3.18 -25.14
CA ALA A 163 6.70 4.03 -24.92
C ALA A 163 7.10 4.82 -26.16
N ARG A 164 7.13 4.15 -27.32
CA ARG A 164 7.43 4.79 -28.62
C ARG A 164 6.37 5.81 -29.00
N HIS A 165 5.10 5.47 -28.82
CA HIS A 165 4.00 6.40 -29.10
C HIS A 165 4.02 7.62 -28.18
N ALA A 166 4.25 7.43 -26.88
CA ALA A 166 4.34 8.53 -25.91
C ALA A 166 5.49 9.48 -26.22
N LEU A 167 6.66 8.96 -26.61
CA LEU A 167 7.80 9.80 -27.02
C LEU A 167 7.47 10.66 -28.24
N ARG A 168 6.92 10.04 -29.29
CA ARG A 168 6.53 10.77 -30.50
C ARG A 168 5.39 11.75 -30.24
N ALA A 169 4.46 11.40 -29.35
CA ALA A 169 3.43 12.34 -28.91
C ALA A 169 4.08 13.56 -28.25
N LEU A 170 5.05 13.38 -27.35
CA LEU A 170 5.77 14.47 -26.72
C LEU A 170 6.44 15.40 -27.75
N GLU A 171 7.12 14.85 -28.76
CA GLU A 171 7.70 15.61 -29.88
C GLU A 171 6.65 16.50 -30.57
N TYR A 172 5.49 15.93 -30.92
CA TYR A 172 4.41 16.70 -31.55
C TYR A 172 3.75 17.71 -30.61
N ALA A 173 3.72 17.45 -29.29
CA ALA A 173 3.25 18.43 -28.32
C ALA A 173 4.19 19.64 -28.23
N PHE A 174 5.50 19.44 -28.43
CA PHE A 174 6.44 20.55 -28.59
C PHE A 174 6.16 21.35 -29.87
N LEU A 175 6.07 20.67 -31.02
CA LEU A 175 5.80 21.31 -32.31
C LEU A 175 4.45 22.04 -32.36
N ALA A 176 3.43 21.52 -31.67
CA ALA A 176 2.11 22.14 -31.57
C ALA A 176 2.05 23.27 -30.53
N ALA A 177 3.14 23.57 -29.81
CA ALA A 177 3.17 24.47 -28.67
C ALA A 177 2.01 24.18 -27.68
N PHE A 178 1.82 22.91 -27.32
CA PHE A 178 0.69 22.43 -26.53
C PHE A 178 1.12 21.94 -25.14
N PRO A 179 1.12 22.79 -24.09
CA PRO A 179 1.67 22.45 -22.78
C PRO A 179 0.93 21.29 -22.10
N TYR A 180 -0.40 21.24 -22.20
CA TYR A 180 -1.19 20.13 -21.67
C TYR A 180 -0.83 18.80 -22.34
N GLY A 181 -0.55 18.82 -23.65
CA GLY A 181 -0.06 17.64 -24.36
C GLY A 181 1.32 17.18 -23.92
N ARG A 182 2.22 18.12 -23.59
CA ARG A 182 3.54 17.78 -23.02
C ARG A 182 3.39 17.07 -21.68
N PHE A 183 2.53 17.59 -20.81
CA PHE A 183 2.16 16.94 -19.55
C PHE A 183 1.65 15.50 -19.79
N LEU A 184 0.64 15.32 -20.64
CA LEU A 184 0.04 14.01 -20.89
C LEU A 184 1.03 12.98 -21.47
N ALA A 185 1.88 13.40 -22.39
CA ALA A 185 2.87 12.50 -23.00
C ALA A 185 3.97 12.11 -22.02
N THR A 186 4.43 13.05 -21.19
CA THR A 186 5.42 12.78 -20.14
C THR A 186 4.84 11.86 -19.05
N ASP A 187 3.61 12.10 -18.62
CA ASP A 187 2.87 11.26 -17.66
C ASP A 187 2.77 9.80 -18.15
N LEU A 188 2.22 9.61 -19.35
CA LEU A 188 2.10 8.29 -19.96
C LEU A 188 3.47 7.60 -20.10
N ARG A 189 4.49 8.32 -20.56
CA ARG A 189 5.83 7.76 -20.73
C ARG A 189 6.43 7.32 -19.40
N GLY A 190 6.29 8.11 -18.34
CA GLY A 190 6.75 7.76 -16.99
C GLY A 190 6.14 6.46 -16.50
N HIS A 191 4.81 6.33 -16.59
CA HIS A 191 4.10 5.10 -16.27
C HIS A 191 4.57 3.88 -17.06
N VAL A 192 4.79 4.05 -18.37
CA VAL A 192 5.24 2.97 -19.24
C VAL A 192 6.65 2.51 -18.86
N LEU A 193 7.58 3.45 -18.61
CA LEU A 193 8.97 3.11 -18.27
C LEU A 193 9.08 2.36 -16.94
N VAL A 194 8.31 2.78 -15.92
CA VAL A 194 8.24 2.02 -14.66
C VAL A 194 7.81 0.58 -14.92
N GLN A 195 6.79 0.37 -15.76
CA GLN A 195 6.30 -0.98 -16.07
C GLN A 195 7.26 -1.80 -16.93
N LEU A 196 8.10 -1.15 -17.74
CA LEU A 196 9.20 -1.76 -18.50
C LEU A 196 10.43 -2.08 -17.64
N GLY A 197 10.45 -1.65 -16.38
CA GLY A 197 11.55 -1.90 -15.43
C GLY A 197 12.60 -0.79 -15.35
N ALA A 198 12.48 0.29 -16.13
CA ALA A 198 13.25 1.52 -15.97
C ALA A 198 12.55 2.40 -14.92
N VAL A 199 12.55 1.92 -13.68
CA VAL A 199 11.81 2.50 -12.54
C VAL A 199 12.27 3.91 -12.24
N GLN A 200 13.58 4.16 -12.12
CA GLN A 200 14.13 5.48 -11.78
C GLN A 200 13.90 6.51 -12.90
N GLU A 201 14.14 6.13 -14.15
CA GLU A 201 13.82 6.99 -15.31
C GLU A 201 12.32 7.30 -15.35
N GLY A 202 11.49 6.27 -15.16
CA GLY A 202 10.04 6.41 -15.13
C GLY A 202 9.57 7.33 -13.99
N LEU A 203 10.09 7.17 -12.77
CA LEU A 203 9.79 8.03 -11.63
C LEU A 203 10.23 9.47 -11.88
N SER A 204 11.41 9.68 -12.48
CA SER A 204 11.91 11.02 -12.85
C SER A 204 11.00 11.71 -13.87
N LEU A 205 10.48 10.98 -14.85
CA LEU A 205 9.48 11.53 -15.78
C LEU A 205 8.15 11.83 -15.10
N LEU A 206 7.68 10.99 -14.18
CA LEU A 206 6.47 11.28 -13.41
C LEU A 206 6.64 12.53 -12.52
N GLU A 207 7.81 12.73 -11.94
CA GLU A 207 8.18 13.95 -11.22
C GLU A 207 8.19 15.19 -12.11
N THR A 208 8.71 15.04 -13.32
CA THR A 208 8.66 16.08 -14.36
C THR A 208 7.21 16.39 -14.76
N ALA A 209 6.39 15.37 -14.99
CA ALA A 209 4.96 15.52 -15.28
C ALA A 209 4.22 16.22 -14.14
N ARG A 210 4.58 15.93 -12.88
CA ARG A 210 3.99 16.56 -11.70
C ARG A 210 4.32 18.04 -11.64
N THR A 211 5.57 18.38 -11.91
CA THR A 211 6.04 19.78 -11.96
C THR A 211 5.32 20.54 -13.09
N LEU A 212 5.18 19.93 -14.26
CA LEU A 212 4.40 20.49 -15.37
C LEU A 212 2.93 20.70 -14.96
N ALA A 213 2.29 19.70 -14.34
CA ALA A 213 0.91 19.81 -13.90
C ALA A 213 0.69 20.99 -12.94
N ARG A 214 1.56 21.16 -11.93
CA ARG A 214 1.50 22.30 -11.00
C ARG A 214 1.72 23.64 -11.70
N SER A 215 2.69 23.72 -12.61
CA SER A 215 2.95 24.96 -13.39
C SER A 215 1.78 25.36 -14.29
N LEU A 216 0.95 24.40 -14.68
CA LEU A 216 -0.25 24.59 -15.50
C LEU A 216 -1.53 24.71 -14.64
N SER A 217 -1.41 24.81 -13.31
CA SER A 217 -2.52 24.87 -12.36
C SER A 217 -3.50 23.67 -12.47
N LEU A 218 -2.95 22.49 -12.75
CA LEU A 218 -3.69 21.24 -12.91
C LEU A 218 -3.67 20.41 -11.61
N GLU A 219 -4.11 20.99 -10.50
CA GLU A 219 -3.94 20.41 -9.15
C GLU A 219 -4.48 18.98 -9.02
N LYS A 220 -5.61 18.69 -9.67
CA LYS A 220 -6.21 17.35 -9.72
C LYS A 220 -5.29 16.30 -10.38
N ASN A 221 -4.56 16.71 -11.42
CA ASN A 221 -3.59 15.86 -12.12
C ASN A 221 -2.30 15.71 -11.31
N ALA A 222 -1.84 16.79 -10.66
CA ALA A 222 -0.68 16.73 -9.77
C ALA A 222 -0.92 15.78 -8.59
N ALA A 223 -2.11 15.81 -7.97
CA ALA A 223 -2.48 14.89 -6.91
C ALA A 223 -2.50 13.41 -7.37
N ALA A 224 -3.04 13.14 -8.57
CA ALA A 224 -3.01 11.79 -9.14
C ALA A 224 -1.58 11.26 -9.35
N LEU A 225 -0.65 12.15 -9.74
CA LEU A 225 0.77 11.84 -9.86
C LEU A 225 1.45 11.62 -8.50
N ASP A 226 1.08 12.38 -7.47
CA ASP A 226 1.57 12.15 -6.11
C ASP A 226 1.17 10.73 -5.62
N PHE A 227 -0.05 10.27 -5.92
CA PHE A 227 -0.47 8.90 -5.64
C PHE A 227 0.33 7.85 -6.43
N ALA A 228 0.58 8.11 -7.72
CA ALA A 228 1.38 7.23 -8.57
C ALA A 228 2.82 7.06 -8.09
N LEU A 229 3.46 8.18 -7.79
CA LEU A 229 4.82 8.21 -7.27
C LEU A 229 4.90 7.46 -5.94
N GLY A 230 3.97 7.70 -5.00
CA GLY A 230 3.94 7.00 -3.72
C GLY A 230 3.81 5.48 -3.87
N ILE A 231 2.89 5.03 -4.72
CA ILE A 231 2.68 3.60 -4.97
C ILE A 231 3.89 2.95 -5.63
N TYR A 232 4.47 3.56 -6.67
CA TYR A 232 5.64 2.97 -7.33
C TYR A 232 6.87 2.98 -6.43
N ARG A 233 7.09 4.04 -5.66
CA ARG A 233 8.19 4.10 -4.71
C ARG A 233 8.11 3.01 -3.64
N ALA A 234 6.91 2.74 -3.13
CA ALA A 234 6.66 1.63 -2.21
C ALA A 234 6.86 0.27 -2.89
N ARG A 235 6.19 0.05 -4.04
CA ARG A 235 6.16 -1.22 -4.76
C ARG A 235 7.54 -1.74 -5.18
N PHE A 236 8.40 -0.85 -5.65
CA PHE A 236 9.73 -1.21 -6.15
C PHE A 236 10.82 -1.14 -5.07
N GLY A 237 10.46 -0.81 -3.82
CA GLY A 237 11.43 -0.71 -2.72
C GLY A 237 12.38 0.48 -2.87
N VAL A 238 11.90 1.59 -3.45
CA VAL A 238 12.64 2.86 -3.50
C VAL A 238 12.66 3.51 -2.12
N LEU A 239 11.58 3.34 -1.36
CA LEU A 239 11.50 3.75 0.05
C LEU A 239 11.63 2.53 0.97
N PRO A 240 12.24 2.69 2.16
CA PRO A 240 12.13 1.70 3.23
C PRO A 240 10.67 1.41 3.59
N VAL A 241 10.34 0.18 3.96
CA VAL A 241 8.95 -0.26 4.17
C VAL A 241 8.16 0.60 5.17
N ARG A 242 8.82 1.07 6.25
CA ARG A 242 8.18 1.91 7.26
C ARG A 242 7.83 3.30 6.71
N GLU A 243 8.73 3.89 5.93
CA GLU A 243 8.52 5.16 5.25
C GLU A 243 7.47 5.03 4.14
N ALA A 244 7.47 3.91 3.41
CA ALA A 244 6.46 3.59 2.42
C ALA A 244 5.05 3.52 3.04
N ILE A 245 4.89 2.82 4.17
CA ILE A 245 3.63 2.76 4.93
C ILE A 245 3.17 4.15 5.37
N ALA A 246 4.07 4.96 5.94
CA ALA A 246 3.75 6.32 6.38
C ALA A 246 3.29 7.20 5.19
N THR A 247 4.06 7.19 4.11
CA THR A 247 3.75 7.94 2.87
C THR A 247 2.40 7.54 2.29
N LEU A 248 2.12 6.24 2.19
CA LEU A 248 0.85 5.74 1.63
C LEU A 248 -0.35 6.11 2.53
N LYS A 249 -0.18 6.08 3.86
CA LYS A 249 -1.22 6.54 4.80
C LYS A 249 -1.52 8.03 4.63
N GLU A 250 -0.49 8.85 4.52
CA GLU A 250 -0.66 10.29 4.28
C GLU A 250 -1.35 10.59 2.94
N LEU A 251 -0.97 9.87 1.89
CA LEU A 251 -1.60 10.01 0.58
C LEU A 251 -3.06 9.56 0.60
N LEU A 252 -3.37 8.46 1.29
CA LEU A 252 -4.73 7.97 1.46
C LEU A 252 -5.60 8.97 2.24
N ALA A 253 -5.06 9.59 3.28
CA ALA A 253 -5.76 10.64 4.04
C ALA A 253 -6.04 11.90 3.20
N LYS A 254 -5.21 12.19 2.20
CA LYS A 254 -5.40 13.30 1.24
C LYS A 254 -6.29 12.93 0.05
N ALA A 255 -6.60 11.64 -0.13
CA ALA A 255 -7.42 11.19 -1.24
C ALA A 255 -8.86 11.66 -1.05
N ARG A 256 -9.43 12.26 -2.09
CA ARG A 256 -10.81 12.77 -2.03
C ARG A 256 -11.79 11.59 -2.01
N PRO A 257 -12.95 11.69 -1.32
CA PRO A 257 -13.92 10.59 -1.18
C PRO A 257 -14.38 9.97 -2.50
N ASP A 258 -14.27 10.76 -3.55
CA ASP A 258 -14.90 10.59 -4.82
C ASP A 258 -13.86 10.12 -5.88
N ASP A 259 -12.56 10.10 -5.54
CA ASP A 259 -11.47 9.45 -6.27
C ASP A 259 -11.29 7.98 -5.81
N SER A 260 -12.33 7.19 -6.04
CA SER A 260 -12.38 5.80 -5.60
C SER A 260 -11.25 4.94 -6.19
N TYR A 261 -10.81 5.21 -7.42
CA TYR A 261 -9.71 4.46 -8.06
C TYR A 261 -8.38 4.61 -7.32
N SER A 262 -7.99 5.85 -7.01
CA SER A 262 -6.72 6.11 -6.32
C SER A 262 -6.76 5.56 -4.91
N GLN A 263 -7.89 5.71 -4.21
CA GLN A 263 -8.09 5.09 -2.89
C GLN A 263 -7.92 3.57 -2.94
N ARG A 264 -8.59 2.87 -3.86
CA ARG A 264 -8.43 1.42 -4.03
C ARG A 264 -6.98 1.03 -4.27
N SER A 265 -6.29 1.75 -5.16
CA SER A 265 -4.89 1.47 -5.50
C SER A 265 -3.94 1.70 -4.31
N LEU A 266 -4.17 2.77 -3.54
CA LEU A 266 -3.40 3.08 -2.32
C LEU A 266 -3.65 2.04 -1.24
N CYS A 267 -4.90 1.64 -1.01
CA CYS A 267 -5.27 0.62 -0.04
C CYS A 267 -4.62 -0.74 -0.35
N ILE A 268 -4.64 -1.18 -1.61
CA ILE A 268 -4.02 -2.46 -2.03
C ILE A 268 -2.49 -2.42 -1.81
N GLU A 269 -1.85 -1.33 -2.21
CA GLU A 269 -0.40 -1.18 -2.02
C GLU A 269 -0.06 -1.09 -0.52
N LEU A 270 -0.80 -0.29 0.25
CA LEU A 270 -0.61 -0.15 1.70
C LEU A 270 -0.79 -1.50 2.43
N ALA A 271 -1.79 -2.30 2.06
CA ALA A 271 -1.98 -3.63 2.60
C ALA A 271 -0.78 -4.54 2.27
N SER A 272 -0.26 -4.47 1.05
CA SER A 272 0.93 -5.22 0.65
C SER A 272 2.16 -4.83 1.48
N GLN A 273 2.37 -3.52 1.69
CA GLN A 273 3.48 -3.01 2.51
C GLN A 273 3.34 -3.39 3.99
N HIS A 274 2.11 -3.36 4.55
CA HIS A 274 1.84 -3.87 5.89
C HIS A 274 2.18 -5.35 6.04
N ALA A 275 1.77 -6.19 5.08
CA ALA A 275 2.06 -7.61 5.11
C ALA A 275 3.58 -7.86 5.04
N LEU A 276 4.28 -7.15 4.15
CA LEU A 276 5.74 -7.21 4.05
C LEU A 276 6.44 -6.75 5.33
N ALA A 277 5.89 -5.76 6.04
CA ALA A 277 6.41 -5.29 7.32
C ALA A 277 6.17 -6.26 8.51
N GLY A 278 5.46 -7.37 8.28
CA GLY A 278 5.05 -8.30 9.33
C GLY A 278 3.84 -7.81 10.12
N GLU A 279 2.96 -7.02 9.51
CA GLU A 279 1.72 -6.49 10.10
C GLU A 279 0.49 -7.11 9.41
N GLY A 280 0.43 -8.44 9.40
CA GLY A 280 -0.59 -9.22 8.70
C GLY A 280 -2.03 -8.84 9.05
N ASP A 281 -2.34 -8.56 10.32
CA ASP A 281 -3.68 -8.15 10.75
C ASP A 281 -4.08 -6.80 10.16
N ALA A 282 -3.18 -5.82 10.18
CA ALA A 282 -3.41 -4.51 9.58
C ALA A 282 -3.60 -4.62 8.06
N ALA A 283 -2.77 -5.44 7.40
CA ALA A 283 -2.85 -5.69 5.97
C ALA A 283 -4.20 -6.28 5.55
N TRP A 284 -4.64 -7.34 6.23
CA TRP A 284 -5.89 -8.01 5.88
C TRP A 284 -7.11 -7.15 6.23
N GLY A 285 -7.10 -6.47 7.38
CA GLY A 285 -8.19 -5.58 7.76
C GLY A 285 -8.38 -4.40 6.78
N LEU A 286 -7.32 -3.97 6.09
CA LEU A 286 -7.44 -3.01 4.99
C LEU A 286 -8.14 -3.61 3.77
N LEU A 287 -7.78 -4.84 3.38
CA LEU A 287 -8.39 -5.52 2.23
C LEU A 287 -9.84 -5.92 2.50
N GLU A 288 -10.19 -6.35 3.71
CA GLU A 288 -11.58 -6.63 4.09
C GLU A 288 -12.45 -5.38 3.94
N ARG A 289 -12.03 -4.24 4.52
CA ARG A 289 -12.76 -2.96 4.37
C ARG A 289 -12.88 -2.54 2.91
N LEU A 290 -11.80 -2.65 2.15
CA LEU A 290 -11.80 -2.35 0.72
C LEU A 290 -12.80 -3.23 -0.05
N GLY A 291 -12.84 -4.53 0.28
CA GLY A 291 -13.78 -5.52 -0.27
C GLY A 291 -15.23 -5.19 0.00
N THR A 292 -15.55 -4.69 1.19
CA THR A 292 -16.93 -4.40 1.61
C THR A 292 -17.41 -3.00 1.26
N GLU A 293 -16.54 -2.00 1.27
CA GLU A 293 -16.93 -0.58 1.22
C GLU A 293 -16.70 0.08 -0.14
N GLN A 294 -15.77 -0.42 -0.96
CA GLN A 294 -15.20 0.34 -2.08
C GLN A 294 -15.11 -0.42 -3.40
N LEU A 295 -15.42 -1.72 -3.42
CA LEU A 295 -15.48 -2.52 -4.64
C LEU A 295 -16.93 -2.67 -5.09
N PRO A 296 -17.34 -2.02 -6.20
CA PRO A 296 -18.70 -2.14 -6.70
C PRO A 296 -18.96 -3.55 -7.24
N ASP A 297 -20.17 -4.05 -7.01
CA ASP A 297 -20.65 -5.28 -7.65
C ASP A 297 -20.69 -5.08 -9.17
N GLY A 298 -19.89 -5.86 -9.91
CA GLY A 298 -20.04 -6.08 -11.35
C GLY A 298 -19.56 -5.01 -12.34
N GLY A 299 -18.80 -3.98 -11.93
CA GLY A 299 -18.42 -2.87 -12.84
C GLY A 299 -16.98 -2.82 -13.35
N ASP A 300 -15.99 -2.95 -12.46
CA ASP A 300 -14.57 -2.69 -12.76
C ASP A 300 -13.74 -3.98 -12.62
N VAL A 301 -13.73 -4.79 -13.68
CA VAL A 301 -13.00 -6.08 -13.76
C VAL A 301 -11.52 -5.90 -13.42
N ARG A 302 -10.91 -4.80 -13.87
CA ARG A 302 -9.51 -4.49 -13.62
C ARG A 302 -9.23 -4.21 -12.15
N ALA A 303 -10.09 -3.43 -11.49
CA ALA A 303 -9.97 -3.21 -10.05
C ALA A 303 -10.19 -4.51 -9.28
N ARG A 304 -11.16 -5.34 -9.69
CA ARG A 304 -11.40 -6.64 -9.05
C ARG A 304 -10.19 -7.57 -9.16
N ILE A 305 -9.59 -7.71 -10.34
CA ILE A 305 -8.37 -8.52 -10.52
C ILE A 305 -7.25 -8.01 -9.61
N ARG A 306 -6.99 -6.70 -9.57
CA ARG A 306 -5.93 -6.13 -8.72
C ARG A 306 -6.19 -6.33 -7.23
N PHE A 307 -7.45 -6.24 -6.80
CA PHE A 307 -7.85 -6.56 -5.45
C PHE A 307 -7.54 -8.03 -5.11
N LEU A 308 -7.95 -8.97 -5.97
CA LEU A 308 -7.68 -10.39 -5.79
C LEU A 308 -6.18 -10.69 -5.74
N LEU A 309 -5.36 -10.05 -6.58
CA LEU A 309 -3.90 -10.15 -6.52
C LEU A 309 -3.33 -9.59 -5.20
N GLY A 310 -3.91 -8.50 -4.68
CA GLY A 310 -3.60 -7.98 -3.35
C GLY A 310 -3.92 -8.98 -2.24
N CYS A 311 -5.11 -9.58 -2.27
CA CYS A 311 -5.53 -10.64 -1.34
C CYS A 311 -4.61 -11.85 -1.43
N ALA A 312 -4.24 -12.31 -2.63
CA ALA A 312 -3.31 -13.41 -2.83
C ALA A 312 -1.94 -13.12 -2.19
N ASN A 313 -1.37 -11.93 -2.40
CA ASN A 313 -0.11 -11.53 -1.80
C ASN A 313 -0.15 -11.55 -0.27
N VAL A 314 -1.17 -10.92 0.33
CA VAL A 314 -1.31 -10.86 1.79
C VAL A 314 -1.62 -12.25 2.36
N ALA A 315 -2.50 -13.02 1.73
CA ALA A 315 -2.84 -14.38 2.14
C ALA A 315 -1.59 -15.26 2.15
N ARG A 316 -0.73 -15.19 1.13
CA ARG A 316 0.53 -15.94 1.08
C ARG A 316 1.40 -15.67 2.31
N LEU A 317 1.60 -14.40 2.64
CA LEU A 317 2.47 -13.99 3.75
C LEU A 317 1.87 -14.31 5.13
N ARG A 318 0.55 -14.50 5.21
CA ARG A 318 -0.15 -14.81 6.46
C ARG A 318 -0.39 -16.29 6.70
N TYR A 319 -0.79 -17.00 5.65
CA TYR A 319 -1.39 -18.33 5.73
C TYR A 319 -0.69 -19.34 4.82
N GLY A 320 0.34 -18.92 4.07
CA GLY A 320 1.16 -19.79 3.25
C GLY A 320 0.69 -20.00 1.83
N ALA A 321 1.45 -20.80 1.08
CA ALA A 321 1.32 -20.91 -0.37
C ALA A 321 -0.09 -21.36 -0.82
N ALA A 322 -0.68 -22.35 -0.14
CA ALA A 322 -1.99 -22.89 -0.52
C ALA A 322 -3.14 -21.88 -0.40
N SER A 323 -2.99 -20.87 0.46
CA SER A 323 -4.05 -19.89 0.75
C SER A 323 -4.38 -18.96 -0.42
N ILE A 324 -3.50 -18.88 -1.42
CA ILE A 324 -3.69 -17.96 -2.55
C ILE A 324 -4.62 -18.52 -3.63
N ALA A 325 -4.80 -19.85 -3.67
CA ALA A 325 -5.48 -20.53 -4.77
C ALA A 325 -6.90 -19.98 -5.09
N PRO A 326 -7.77 -19.68 -4.09
CA PRO A 326 -9.10 -19.14 -4.39
C PRO A 326 -9.05 -17.78 -5.12
N PHE A 327 -8.16 -16.88 -4.68
CA PHE A 327 -8.02 -15.54 -5.26
C PHE A 327 -7.42 -15.60 -6.67
N VAL A 328 -6.43 -16.47 -6.87
CA VAL A 328 -5.77 -16.64 -8.16
C VAL A 328 -6.73 -17.27 -9.18
N SER A 329 -7.51 -18.26 -8.77
CA SER A 329 -8.53 -18.89 -9.62
C SER A 329 -9.58 -17.89 -10.09
N GLU A 330 -10.14 -17.08 -9.17
CA GLU A 330 -11.10 -16.03 -9.53
C GLU A 330 -10.47 -14.99 -10.47
N ALA A 331 -9.23 -14.55 -10.19
CA ALA A 331 -8.53 -13.59 -11.04
C ALA A 331 -8.24 -14.14 -12.44
N ARG A 332 -7.93 -15.45 -12.56
CA ARG A 332 -7.71 -16.14 -13.83
C ARG A 332 -8.98 -16.16 -14.70
N VAL A 333 -10.14 -16.45 -14.11
CA VAL A 333 -11.42 -16.40 -14.83
C VAL A 333 -11.67 -15.00 -15.37
N LEU A 334 -11.48 -13.98 -14.54
CA LEU A 334 -11.71 -12.58 -14.92
C LEU A 334 -10.75 -12.09 -16.01
N VAL A 335 -9.46 -12.40 -15.91
CA VAL A 335 -8.47 -11.94 -16.89
C VAL A 335 -8.60 -12.65 -18.23
N GLY A 336 -9.08 -13.90 -18.25
CA GLY A 336 -9.36 -14.63 -19.49
C GLY A 336 -10.41 -13.95 -20.38
N ALA A 337 -11.30 -13.15 -19.78
CA ALA A 337 -12.32 -12.37 -20.49
C ALA A 337 -11.87 -10.93 -20.83
N HIS A 338 -10.65 -10.51 -20.49
CA HIS A 338 -10.21 -9.12 -20.60
C HIS A 338 -8.84 -9.00 -21.29
N GLU A 339 -8.74 -8.21 -22.36
CA GLU A 339 -7.49 -8.06 -23.14
C GLU A 339 -6.46 -7.12 -22.47
N ASP A 340 -5.95 -7.49 -21.29
CA ASP A 340 -4.88 -6.77 -20.58
C ASP A 340 -3.67 -7.68 -20.32
N THR A 341 -2.62 -7.52 -21.12
CA THR A 341 -1.39 -8.33 -21.01
C THR A 341 -0.66 -8.11 -19.67
N VAL A 342 -0.82 -6.96 -19.01
CA VAL A 342 -0.17 -6.72 -17.70
C VAL A 342 -0.87 -7.49 -16.60
N LEU A 343 -2.21 -7.47 -16.56
CA LEU A 343 -2.96 -8.26 -15.59
C LEU A 343 -2.76 -9.76 -15.83
N GLU A 344 -2.76 -10.16 -17.10
CA GLU A 344 -2.50 -11.52 -17.53
C GLU A 344 -1.12 -12.01 -17.05
N PHE A 345 -0.12 -11.13 -17.11
CA PHE A 345 1.21 -11.39 -16.59
C PHE A 345 1.20 -11.54 -15.06
N ASP A 346 0.62 -10.58 -14.34
CA ASP A 346 0.60 -10.58 -12.87
C ASP A 346 -0.19 -11.80 -12.31
N VAL A 347 -1.30 -12.20 -12.96
CA VAL A 347 -2.06 -13.42 -12.61
C VAL A 347 -1.21 -14.67 -12.87
N SER A 348 -0.53 -14.76 -14.01
CA SER A 348 0.33 -15.91 -14.33
C SER A 348 1.51 -16.05 -13.34
N CYS A 349 2.04 -14.93 -12.84
CA CYS A 349 3.02 -14.95 -11.75
C CYS A 349 2.44 -15.56 -10.47
N MET A 350 1.20 -15.22 -10.10
CA MET A 350 0.57 -15.78 -8.91
C MET A 350 0.21 -17.26 -9.07
N GLU A 351 -0.21 -17.70 -10.26
CA GLU A 351 -0.42 -19.12 -10.56
C GLU A 351 0.85 -19.93 -10.35
N MET A 352 2.00 -19.42 -10.82
CA MET A 352 3.28 -20.09 -10.58
C MET A 352 3.58 -20.22 -9.09
N LEU A 353 3.22 -19.22 -8.29
CA LEU A 353 3.41 -19.27 -6.83
C LEU A 353 2.40 -20.19 -6.13
N ALA A 354 1.28 -20.50 -6.79
CA ALA A 354 0.19 -21.32 -6.25
C ALA A 354 0.40 -22.82 -6.51
N THR A 355 1.07 -23.17 -7.61
CA THR A 355 1.27 -24.56 -8.01
C THR A 355 2.64 -25.09 -7.63
N ALA A 356 2.67 -26.34 -7.14
CA ALA A 356 3.89 -27.12 -6.94
C ALA A 356 4.14 -28.13 -8.09
N ASP A 357 3.21 -28.23 -9.05
CA ASP A 357 3.29 -29.17 -10.17
C ASP A 357 4.34 -28.70 -11.19
N ALA A 358 5.36 -29.53 -11.43
CA ALA A 358 6.48 -29.16 -12.28
C ALA A 358 6.09 -28.94 -13.76
N GLU A 359 5.09 -29.66 -14.27
CA GLU A 359 4.63 -29.51 -15.65
C GLU A 359 3.79 -28.24 -15.82
N GLU A 360 2.94 -27.93 -14.84
CA GLU A 360 2.22 -26.66 -14.77
C GLU A 360 3.17 -25.48 -14.63
N GLN A 361 4.19 -25.58 -13.77
CA GLN A 361 5.23 -24.57 -13.65
C GLN A 361 5.97 -24.36 -14.97
N ALA A 362 6.36 -25.41 -15.68
CA ALA A 362 7.02 -25.29 -16.98
C ALA A 362 6.14 -24.56 -18.03
N ARG A 363 4.84 -24.90 -18.08
CA ARG A 363 3.85 -24.24 -18.96
C ARG A 363 3.68 -22.75 -18.61
N LEU A 364 3.59 -22.43 -17.33
CA LEU A 364 3.47 -21.05 -16.86
C LEU A 364 4.74 -20.25 -17.15
N ASP A 365 5.92 -20.84 -17.00
CA ASP A 365 7.21 -20.20 -17.33
C ASP A 365 7.27 -19.85 -18.82
N GLU A 366 6.85 -20.76 -19.70
CA GLU A 366 6.77 -20.48 -21.15
C GLU A 366 5.78 -19.35 -21.45
N ARG A 367 4.59 -19.39 -20.84
CA ARG A 367 3.56 -18.34 -20.97
C ARG A 367 4.11 -16.98 -20.55
N LEU A 368 4.77 -16.92 -19.38
CA LEU A 368 5.37 -15.70 -18.83
C LEU A 368 6.48 -15.15 -19.73
N ARG A 369 7.33 -16.01 -20.29
CA ARG A 369 8.33 -15.60 -21.30
C ARG A 369 7.68 -15.07 -22.57
N ALA A 370 6.59 -15.68 -23.04
CA ALA A 370 5.85 -15.21 -24.21
C ALA A 370 5.20 -13.84 -23.95
N LEU A 371 4.57 -13.65 -22.79
CA LEU A 371 4.01 -12.38 -22.35
C LEU A 371 5.08 -11.30 -22.24
N HIS A 372 6.25 -11.62 -21.66
CA HIS A 372 7.41 -10.72 -21.61
C HIS A 372 7.88 -10.32 -23.01
N ARG A 373 8.07 -11.27 -23.93
CA ARG A 373 8.47 -10.99 -25.32
C ARG A 373 7.49 -10.06 -26.01
N ARG A 374 6.17 -10.25 -25.80
CA ARG A 374 5.12 -9.43 -26.42
C ARG A 374 4.99 -8.03 -25.83
N SER A 375 5.04 -7.91 -24.51
CA SER A 375 4.74 -6.68 -23.77
C SER A 375 5.97 -5.81 -23.51
N GLY A 376 7.09 -6.46 -23.20
CA GLY A 376 8.27 -5.84 -22.59
C GLY A 376 8.17 -5.65 -21.08
N ILE A 377 7.14 -6.17 -20.42
CA ILE A 377 7.02 -6.12 -18.95
C ILE A 377 8.27 -6.75 -18.34
N SER A 378 8.96 -6.00 -17.48
CA SER A 378 10.11 -6.50 -16.75
C SER A 378 9.74 -6.63 -15.27
N ARG A 379 10.01 -7.80 -14.69
CA ARG A 379 9.89 -8.07 -13.25
C ARG A 379 11.11 -8.85 -12.79
N ALA A 380 11.56 -8.59 -11.57
CA ALA A 380 12.71 -9.30 -10.99
C ALA A 380 12.51 -10.83 -10.98
N TRP A 381 11.28 -11.26 -10.74
CA TRP A 381 10.90 -12.66 -10.60
C TRP A 381 11.14 -13.52 -11.87
N LEU A 382 10.99 -12.95 -13.07
CA LEU A 382 11.30 -13.65 -14.33
C LEU A 382 12.78 -14.04 -14.47
N ARG A 383 13.66 -13.18 -13.95
CA ARG A 383 15.12 -13.34 -14.12
C ARG A 383 15.70 -14.29 -13.09
N ALA A 384 15.06 -14.39 -11.93
CA ALA A 384 15.53 -15.26 -10.87
C ALA A 384 15.28 -16.76 -11.12
N ARG A 385 14.44 -17.13 -12.10
CA ARG A 385 14.18 -18.53 -12.51
C ARG A 385 14.92 -18.93 -13.79
N GLY A 386 15.33 -17.97 -14.61
CA GLY A 386 16.18 -18.24 -15.76
C GLY A 386 17.63 -18.34 -15.29
N GLY A 387 18.10 -19.57 -15.01
CA GLY A 387 19.47 -19.86 -14.58
C GLY A 387 20.58 -19.52 -15.59
N GLU A 388 20.44 -18.43 -16.36
CA GLU A 388 21.58 -17.84 -17.04
C GLU A 388 22.51 -17.23 -15.99
N PRO A 389 23.77 -17.69 -15.89
CA PRO A 389 24.80 -16.95 -15.19
C PRO A 389 24.78 -15.52 -15.76
N GLN A 390 24.81 -14.51 -14.91
CA GLN A 390 24.97 -13.14 -15.38
C GLN A 390 26.25 -13.08 -16.22
N THR A 391 26.11 -13.03 -17.54
CA THR A 391 27.23 -12.75 -18.43
C THR A 391 27.69 -11.32 -18.10
N PRO A 392 28.94 -11.12 -17.63
CA PRO A 392 29.42 -9.77 -17.36
C PRO A 392 29.44 -9.02 -18.70
N GLY A 393 28.62 -7.97 -18.84
CA GLY A 393 28.70 -7.05 -19.98
C GLY A 393 27.49 -6.97 -20.93
N LEU A 394 26.34 -7.59 -20.63
CA LEU A 394 25.07 -7.23 -21.30
C LEU A 394 24.22 -6.33 -20.38
N PRO A 395 23.61 -5.23 -20.89
CA PRO A 395 22.77 -4.36 -20.08
C PRO A 395 21.53 -5.15 -19.63
N GLY A 396 21.52 -5.52 -18.35
CA GLY A 396 20.52 -6.43 -17.77
C GLY A 396 20.76 -6.81 -16.31
N ALA A 397 22.01 -6.79 -15.85
CA ALA A 397 22.34 -6.90 -14.42
C ALA A 397 21.81 -5.69 -13.61
N GLU A 398 22.00 -4.48 -14.14
CA GLU A 398 21.52 -3.21 -13.54
C GLU A 398 19.98 -3.16 -13.41
N MET A 399 19.24 -3.86 -14.27
CA MET A 399 17.78 -3.81 -14.25
C MET A 399 17.12 -4.67 -13.14
N LEU A 400 17.89 -5.47 -12.38
CA LEU A 400 17.42 -6.04 -11.11
C LEU A 400 17.60 -5.05 -9.95
N ASP A 401 18.51 -4.07 -10.10
CA ASP A 401 18.79 -3.06 -9.08
C ASP A 401 17.66 -2.05 -8.90
N GLU A 402 16.78 -1.95 -9.90
CA GLU A 402 15.66 -1.00 -9.90
C GLU A 402 14.37 -1.57 -9.26
N ASP A 403 14.16 -2.89 -9.29
CA ASP A 403 13.06 -3.61 -8.60
C ASP A 403 13.59 -4.34 -7.36
N ARG A 404 14.09 -3.55 -6.40
CA ARG A 404 14.80 -4.05 -5.21
C ARG A 404 13.90 -4.90 -4.33
N LEU A 405 12.65 -4.48 -4.16
CA LEU A 405 11.67 -5.20 -3.37
C LEU A 405 11.26 -6.50 -4.05
N GLY A 406 10.96 -6.48 -5.36
CA GLY A 406 10.65 -7.69 -6.11
C GLY A 406 11.79 -8.72 -6.07
N ALA A 407 13.04 -8.26 -6.16
CA ALA A 407 14.21 -9.12 -6.03
C ALA A 407 14.34 -9.75 -4.64
N LEU A 408 14.12 -8.97 -3.58
CA LEU A 408 14.14 -9.45 -2.19
C LEU A 408 13.03 -10.50 -1.96
N VAL A 409 11.80 -10.21 -2.39
CA VAL A 409 10.65 -11.14 -2.26
C VAL A 409 10.95 -12.44 -3.02
N ALA A 410 11.40 -12.35 -4.27
CA ALA A 410 11.70 -13.53 -5.08
C ALA A 410 12.79 -14.41 -4.44
N ALA A 411 13.82 -13.80 -3.85
CA ALA A 411 14.87 -14.55 -3.15
C ALA A 411 14.35 -15.19 -1.86
N CYS A 412 13.58 -14.48 -1.05
CA CYS A 412 12.98 -15.05 0.16
C CYS A 412 12.05 -16.23 -0.17
N LEU A 413 11.30 -16.16 -1.27
CA LEU A 413 10.44 -17.25 -1.72
C LEU A 413 11.19 -18.54 -2.09
N ARG A 414 12.50 -18.47 -2.33
CA ARG A 414 13.35 -19.66 -2.58
C ARG A 414 13.98 -20.24 -1.32
N GLY A 415 13.76 -19.63 -0.14
CA GLY A 415 14.41 -20.03 1.10
C GLY A 415 15.90 -19.69 1.07
N SER A 416 16.22 -18.40 1.21
CA SER A 416 17.59 -17.86 1.27
C SER A 416 17.91 -17.31 2.68
N PRO A 417 18.27 -18.15 3.67
CA PRO A 417 18.52 -17.75 5.05
C PRO A 417 19.58 -16.64 5.21
N GLU A 418 20.55 -16.61 4.30
CA GLU A 418 21.59 -15.58 4.21
C GLU A 418 21.06 -14.16 4.03
N LEU A 419 19.78 -13.99 3.67
CA LEU A 419 19.13 -12.68 3.58
C LEU A 419 18.49 -12.23 4.89
N GLY A 420 18.45 -13.08 5.93
CA GLY A 420 17.73 -12.80 7.17
C GLY A 420 18.19 -11.52 7.86
N SER A 421 19.49 -11.23 7.92
CA SER A 421 20.01 -9.97 8.47
C SER A 421 19.50 -8.75 7.71
N ARG A 422 19.43 -8.84 6.38
CA ARG A 422 18.93 -7.78 5.50
C ARG A 422 17.42 -7.60 5.64
N VAL A 423 16.66 -8.69 5.73
CA VAL A 423 15.20 -8.68 5.97
C VAL A 423 14.88 -7.99 7.30
N ILE A 424 15.61 -8.33 8.36
CA ILE A 424 15.45 -7.71 9.67
C ILE A 424 15.80 -6.22 9.62
N ALA A 425 16.97 -5.86 9.08
CA ALA A 425 17.45 -4.48 9.03
C ALA A 425 16.55 -3.56 8.19
N SER A 426 16.02 -4.07 7.08
CA SER A 426 15.13 -3.31 6.19
C SER A 426 13.68 -3.22 6.69
N GLY A 427 13.33 -3.96 7.75
CA GLY A 427 12.00 -3.95 8.35
C GLY A 427 10.96 -4.83 7.63
N HIS A 428 11.34 -5.60 6.61
CA HIS A 428 10.44 -6.47 5.84
C HIS A 428 10.16 -7.80 6.56
N TRP A 429 9.81 -7.74 7.84
CA TRP A 429 9.77 -8.91 8.71
C TRP A 429 8.75 -9.97 8.29
N GLY A 430 7.72 -9.61 7.52
CA GLY A 430 6.77 -10.57 6.95
C GLY A 430 7.42 -11.56 5.97
N LEU A 431 8.59 -11.24 5.42
CA LEU A 431 9.36 -12.15 4.56
C LEU A 431 10.23 -13.13 5.35
N LEU A 432 10.41 -12.92 6.66
CA LEU A 432 11.37 -13.69 7.44
C LEU A 432 11.05 -15.20 7.51
N PRO A 433 9.79 -15.65 7.70
CA PRO A 433 9.48 -17.08 7.64
C PRO A 433 9.87 -17.69 6.30
N LEU A 434 9.49 -17.04 5.19
CA LEU A 434 9.80 -17.50 3.83
C LEU A 434 11.31 -17.55 3.57
N CYS A 435 12.04 -16.50 3.99
CA CYS A 435 13.49 -16.40 3.92
C CYS A 435 14.19 -17.60 4.58
N LEU A 436 13.60 -18.13 5.66
CA LEU A 436 14.10 -19.28 6.42
C LEU A 436 13.58 -20.63 5.89
N GLY A 437 12.86 -20.65 4.76
CA GLY A 437 12.26 -21.86 4.20
C GLY A 437 11.05 -22.38 4.99
N LEU A 438 10.41 -21.53 5.79
CA LEU A 438 9.24 -21.86 6.59
C LEU A 438 7.98 -21.29 5.94
N GLU A 439 6.90 -22.08 5.88
CA GLU A 439 5.55 -21.55 5.62
C GLU A 439 5.15 -20.59 6.76
N PRO A 440 4.21 -19.65 6.63
CA PRO A 440 3.72 -18.87 7.76
C PRO A 440 2.96 -19.69 8.82
N GLY A 441 2.93 -19.25 10.08
CA GLY A 441 2.24 -19.97 11.18
C GLY A 441 2.36 -19.29 12.55
N ARG A 442 2.25 -20.08 13.64
CA ARG A 442 2.51 -19.63 15.02
C ARG A 442 3.87 -20.12 15.48
N ARG A 443 4.85 -19.21 15.59
CA ARG A 443 6.23 -19.60 15.91
C ARG A 443 6.94 -18.65 16.86
N LEU A 444 7.83 -19.28 17.61
CA LEU A 444 8.97 -18.65 18.25
C LEU A 444 10.23 -19.12 17.53
N MET A 445 11.05 -18.19 17.05
CA MET A 445 12.30 -18.48 16.34
C MET A 445 13.46 -17.84 17.10
N LEU A 446 14.42 -18.66 17.54
CA LEU A 446 15.66 -18.17 18.14
C LEU A 446 16.68 -17.95 17.04
N LEU A 447 17.04 -16.68 16.78
CA LEU A 447 18.01 -16.25 15.78
C LEU A 447 19.16 -15.55 16.50
N ASP A 448 20.21 -16.30 16.84
CA ASP A 448 21.34 -15.85 17.67
C ASP A 448 20.88 -15.24 19.02
N ARG A 449 21.01 -13.91 19.19
CA ARG A 449 20.55 -13.16 20.37
C ARG A 449 19.15 -12.57 20.22
N ARG A 450 18.46 -12.87 19.12
CA ARG A 450 17.12 -12.35 18.80
C ARG A 450 16.07 -13.43 19.00
N LEU A 451 14.89 -13.00 19.43
CA LEU A 451 13.67 -13.82 19.38
C LEU A 451 12.75 -13.21 18.35
N VAL A 452 12.32 -14.02 17.40
CA VAL A 452 11.26 -13.65 16.46
C VAL A 452 9.99 -14.36 16.86
N VAL A 453 8.92 -13.59 17.00
CA VAL A 453 7.59 -14.07 17.34
C VAL A 453 6.73 -13.86 16.11
N GLU A 454 6.19 -14.95 15.57
CA GLU A 454 5.35 -14.96 14.38
C GLU A 454 3.97 -15.50 14.71
N ASP A 455 2.93 -14.78 14.31
CA ASP A 455 1.54 -15.23 14.40
C ASP A 455 0.80 -14.91 13.11
N HIS A 456 0.75 -15.90 12.19
CA HIS A 456 0.02 -15.83 10.93
C HIS A 456 0.31 -14.54 10.13
N GLY A 457 1.59 -14.28 9.88
CA GLY A 457 2.08 -13.09 9.17
C GLY A 457 2.22 -11.83 10.02
N ASN A 458 1.86 -11.87 11.31
CA ASN A 458 2.28 -10.86 12.27
C ASN A 458 3.65 -11.23 12.83
N VAL A 459 4.70 -10.49 12.46
CA VAL A 459 6.07 -10.81 12.82
C VAL A 459 6.65 -9.70 13.69
N LEU A 460 7.15 -10.08 14.88
CA LEU A 460 7.85 -9.19 15.79
C LEU A 460 9.27 -9.69 15.96
N VAL A 461 10.25 -8.82 15.73
CA VAL A 461 11.66 -9.09 15.98
C VAL A 461 12.08 -8.41 17.28
N MET A 462 12.48 -9.20 18.26
CA MET A 462 12.96 -8.73 19.57
C MET A 462 14.48 -8.87 19.64
N SER A 463 15.15 -7.75 19.88
CA SER A 463 16.60 -7.73 20.06
C SER A 463 16.97 -8.08 21.51
N GLU A 464 18.13 -8.70 21.69
CA GLU A 464 18.80 -8.87 23.00
C GLU A 464 18.02 -9.69 24.04
N VAL A 465 17.68 -10.92 23.67
CA VAL A 465 17.10 -11.88 24.61
C VAL A 465 18.19 -12.43 25.53
N SER A 466 17.95 -12.37 26.85
CA SER A 466 18.91 -12.84 27.85
C SER A 466 19.24 -14.32 27.69
N ASP A 467 20.46 -14.71 28.02
CA ASP A 467 20.93 -16.08 27.86
C ASP A 467 20.08 -17.07 28.66
N GLY A 468 19.64 -16.68 29.86
CA GLY A 468 18.70 -17.46 30.67
C GLY A 468 17.33 -17.63 30.02
N MET A 469 16.81 -16.60 29.33
CA MET A 469 15.54 -16.72 28.60
C MET A 469 15.70 -17.60 27.35
N ARG A 470 16.83 -17.51 26.64
CA ARG A 470 17.13 -18.40 25.51
C ARG A 470 17.25 -19.85 25.97
N ALA A 471 17.95 -20.11 27.08
CA ALA A 471 18.03 -21.44 27.68
C ALA A 471 16.64 -21.95 28.10
N PHE A 472 15.81 -21.09 28.70
CA PHE A 472 14.44 -21.43 29.07
C PHE A 472 13.57 -21.79 27.86
N LEU A 473 13.64 -21.00 26.78
CA LEU A 473 12.96 -21.32 25.53
C LEU A 473 13.48 -22.65 24.97
N ARG A 474 14.80 -22.86 24.88
CA ARG A 474 15.39 -24.13 24.41
C ARG A 474 14.88 -25.34 25.18
N ALA A 475 14.69 -25.22 26.49
CA ALA A 475 14.13 -26.31 27.30
C ALA A 475 12.69 -26.69 26.90
N LEU A 476 11.94 -25.76 26.31
CA LEU A 476 10.57 -25.95 25.81
C LEU A 476 10.52 -26.41 24.33
N ILE A 477 11.66 -26.63 23.66
CA ILE A 477 11.70 -27.17 22.29
C ILE A 477 11.03 -28.55 22.25
N GLY A 478 10.33 -28.79 21.14
CA GLY A 478 9.58 -30.02 20.89
C GLY A 478 8.14 -29.99 21.41
N GLY A 479 7.71 -28.90 22.06
CA GLY A 479 6.31 -28.67 22.46
C GLY A 479 5.78 -29.59 23.56
N ALA A 480 6.54 -30.60 23.97
CA ALA A 480 6.18 -31.51 25.03
C ALA A 480 6.20 -30.83 26.41
N ARG A 481 5.30 -31.27 27.29
CA ARG A 481 5.26 -30.85 28.69
C ARG A 481 6.60 -31.12 29.38
N ARG A 482 7.17 -30.08 29.98
CA ARG A 482 8.35 -30.15 30.85
C ARG A 482 7.94 -29.94 32.29
N SER A 483 8.35 -30.83 33.18
CA SER A 483 8.14 -30.63 34.63
C SER A 483 8.99 -29.46 35.14
N LYS A 484 8.61 -28.87 36.28
CA LYS A 484 9.43 -27.80 36.91
C LYS A 484 10.86 -28.29 37.21
N GLU A 485 11.00 -29.53 37.65
CA GLU A 485 12.30 -30.18 37.90
C GLU A 485 13.13 -30.32 36.62
N GLU A 486 12.53 -30.74 35.51
CA GLU A 486 13.22 -30.81 34.23
C GLU A 486 13.70 -29.44 33.75
N LEU A 487 12.87 -28.42 33.89
CA LEU A 487 13.25 -27.04 33.55
C LEU A 487 14.40 -26.54 34.42
N LEU A 488 14.37 -26.82 35.73
CA LEU A 488 15.45 -26.46 36.66
C LEU A 488 16.79 -27.10 36.29
N ARG A 489 16.75 -28.38 35.90
CA ARG A 489 17.93 -29.12 35.45
C ARG A 489 18.47 -28.58 34.13
N LEU A 490 17.61 -28.37 33.14
CA LEU A 490 18.00 -27.98 31.78
C LEU A 490 18.48 -26.53 31.69
N VAL A 491 17.88 -25.62 32.45
CA VAL A 491 18.13 -24.17 32.33
C VAL A 491 19.13 -23.68 33.37
N TRP A 492 19.09 -24.21 34.60
CA TRP A 492 19.92 -23.74 35.71
C TRP A 492 20.89 -24.80 36.26
N GLY A 493 20.90 -26.02 35.72
CA GLY A 493 21.82 -27.09 36.15
C GLY A 493 21.54 -27.63 37.55
N ILE A 494 20.35 -27.38 38.12
CA ILE A 494 20.01 -27.78 39.48
C ILE A 494 19.59 -29.25 39.49
N GLY A 495 20.38 -30.11 40.13
CA GLY A 495 20.17 -31.57 40.16
C GLY A 495 19.23 -32.09 41.26
N SER A 496 18.86 -31.25 42.25
CA SER A 496 17.95 -31.61 43.33
C SER A 496 16.80 -30.60 43.41
N TYR A 497 15.56 -31.06 43.25
CA TYR A 497 14.38 -30.20 43.24
C TYR A 497 13.78 -30.01 44.64
N ARG A 498 13.60 -28.75 45.05
CA ARG A 498 12.94 -28.34 46.29
C ARG A 498 11.85 -27.31 45.96
N PRO A 499 10.56 -27.67 46.03
CA PRO A 499 9.47 -26.79 45.59
C PRO A 499 9.51 -25.40 46.22
N GLU A 500 9.71 -25.31 47.55
CA GLU A 500 9.71 -24.04 48.29
C GLU A 500 10.79 -23.05 47.83
N ALA A 501 11.96 -23.56 47.42
CA ALA A 501 13.08 -22.73 46.98
C ALA A 501 13.07 -22.48 45.46
N HIS A 502 12.60 -23.44 44.66
CA HIS A 502 12.81 -23.42 43.22
C HIS A 502 11.57 -23.05 42.39
N ASP A 503 10.36 -23.25 42.91
CA ASP A 503 9.13 -22.86 42.20
C ASP A 503 9.09 -21.35 41.87
N PRO A 504 9.47 -20.44 42.79
CA PRO A 504 9.51 -19.01 42.49
C PRO A 504 10.41 -18.66 41.30
N VAL A 505 11.51 -19.39 41.11
CA VAL A 505 12.44 -19.18 39.98
C VAL A 505 11.77 -19.52 38.65
N VAL A 506 11.13 -20.69 38.57
CA VAL A 506 10.40 -21.12 37.36
C VAL A 506 9.21 -20.20 37.09
N HIS A 507 8.44 -19.84 38.11
CA HIS A 507 7.32 -18.92 38.00
C HIS A 507 7.77 -17.53 37.49
N THR A 508 8.91 -17.03 37.98
CA THR A 508 9.48 -15.76 37.52
C THR A 508 9.92 -15.83 36.06
N ALA A 509 10.60 -16.91 35.65
CA ALA A 509 11.01 -17.11 34.27
C ALA A 509 9.81 -17.16 33.31
N VAL A 510 8.78 -17.92 33.65
CA VAL A 510 7.53 -17.99 32.87
C VAL A 510 6.83 -16.64 32.83
N SER A 511 6.73 -15.94 33.96
CA SER A 511 6.08 -14.62 34.00
C SER A 511 6.82 -13.61 33.12
N ARG A 512 8.15 -13.63 33.12
CA ARG A 512 8.98 -12.82 32.23
C ARG A 512 8.79 -13.19 30.77
N LEU A 513 8.76 -14.49 30.44
CA LEU A 513 8.52 -14.94 29.06
C LEU A 513 7.13 -14.51 28.58
N ARG A 514 6.09 -14.69 29.40
CA ARG A 514 4.74 -14.26 29.05
C ARG A 514 4.64 -12.75 28.85
N ALA A 515 5.31 -11.97 29.70
CA ALA A 515 5.41 -10.53 29.54
C ALA A 515 6.13 -10.14 28.24
N LEU A 516 7.24 -10.84 27.93
CA LEU A 516 8.00 -10.64 26.69
C LEU A 516 7.14 -10.92 25.45
N LEU A 517 6.31 -11.97 25.47
CA LEU A 517 5.40 -12.34 24.38
C LEU A 517 4.14 -11.44 24.30
N GLY A 518 3.89 -10.60 25.30
CA GLY A 518 2.73 -9.71 25.35
C GLY A 518 1.40 -10.45 25.21
N VAL A 519 0.60 -10.08 24.20
CA VAL A 519 -0.70 -10.73 23.90
C VAL A 519 -0.57 -12.23 23.62
N ARG A 520 0.63 -12.69 23.22
CA ARG A 520 0.95 -14.10 22.95
C ARG A 520 1.48 -14.85 24.17
N GLY A 521 1.46 -14.23 25.36
CA GLY A 521 1.86 -14.91 26.60
C GLY A 521 1.04 -16.17 26.91
N HIS A 522 -0.18 -16.27 26.38
CA HIS A 522 -1.00 -17.47 26.48
C HIS A 522 -0.41 -18.69 25.74
N TRP A 523 0.59 -18.50 24.87
CA TRP A 523 1.31 -19.60 24.20
C TRP A 523 2.18 -20.42 25.14
N VAL A 524 2.46 -19.93 26.34
CA VAL A 524 3.13 -20.70 27.38
C VAL A 524 2.07 -21.16 28.37
N GLU A 525 1.72 -22.43 28.34
CA GLU A 525 0.66 -23.02 29.14
C GLU A 525 1.21 -23.66 30.40
N ALA A 526 0.45 -23.58 31.50
CA ALA A 526 0.69 -24.37 32.68
C ALA A 526 -0.06 -25.70 32.52
N ALA A 527 0.66 -26.81 32.54
CA ALA A 527 0.10 -28.16 32.57
C ALA A 527 0.44 -28.79 33.94
N SER A 528 -0.32 -29.78 34.40
CA SER A 528 -0.18 -30.39 35.74
C SER A 528 1.28 -30.58 36.19
N GLY A 529 1.78 -29.68 37.05
CA GLY A 529 3.16 -29.72 37.58
C GLY A 529 4.29 -29.26 36.63
N GLY A 530 3.99 -28.56 35.54
CA GLY A 530 4.99 -28.15 34.54
C GLY A 530 4.50 -27.08 33.56
N TYR A 531 5.29 -26.89 32.49
CA TYR A 531 5.01 -25.92 31.43
C TYR A 531 5.19 -26.55 30.06
N GLN A 532 4.42 -26.05 29.10
CA GLN A 532 4.50 -26.45 27.69
C GLN A 532 4.18 -25.27 26.79
N LEU A 533 4.45 -25.42 25.50
CA LEU A 533 3.93 -24.50 24.49
C LEU A 533 2.50 -24.93 24.12
N ALA A 534 1.65 -23.94 23.84
CA ALA A 534 0.29 -24.17 23.40
C ALA A 534 0.27 -24.97 22.09
N SER A 535 -0.80 -25.74 21.89
CA SER A 535 -0.97 -26.54 20.68
C SER A 535 -0.87 -25.68 19.41
N GLY A 536 -0.07 -26.14 18.45
CA GLY A 536 0.18 -25.45 17.18
C GLY A 536 1.22 -24.32 17.25
N VAL A 537 1.82 -24.02 18.42
CA VAL A 537 2.96 -23.10 18.53
C VAL A 537 4.26 -23.86 18.38
N ALA A 538 4.98 -23.62 17.29
CA ALA A 538 6.30 -24.21 17.09
C ALA A 538 7.38 -23.33 17.73
N LEU A 539 8.40 -23.96 18.30
CA LEU A 539 9.64 -23.29 18.69
C LEU A 539 10.78 -23.88 17.87
N VAL A 540 11.44 -23.02 17.11
CA VAL A 540 12.55 -23.38 16.22
C VAL A 540 13.81 -22.71 16.71
N ASP A 541 14.86 -23.49 16.96
CA ASP A 541 16.19 -22.96 17.26
C ASP A 541 16.99 -22.90 15.96
N LEU A 542 17.29 -21.67 15.53
CA LEU A 542 18.05 -21.38 14.32
C LEU A 542 19.39 -20.71 14.70
N ALA A 543 19.84 -20.87 15.96
CA ALA A 543 21.14 -20.38 16.39
C ALA A 543 22.27 -21.02 15.58
N GLY A 544 23.17 -20.19 15.03
CA GLY A 544 24.27 -20.65 14.17
C GLY A 544 23.91 -20.76 12.69
N MET A 545 22.68 -20.46 12.29
CA MET A 545 22.33 -20.29 10.88
C MET A 545 22.99 -19.01 10.34
N PRO A 546 23.75 -19.07 9.23
CA PRO A 546 24.40 -17.88 8.70
C PRO A 546 23.36 -16.93 8.12
N LEU A 547 22.99 -15.89 8.88
CA LEU A 547 22.01 -14.87 8.45
C LEU A 547 22.58 -13.84 7.45
N GLY A 548 23.75 -14.13 6.87
CA GLY A 548 24.56 -13.18 6.10
C GLY A 548 25.09 -12.03 6.96
N SER A 549 26.29 -11.54 6.65
CA SER A 549 26.75 -10.27 7.21
C SER A 549 25.88 -9.13 6.67
N GLN A 550 25.64 -8.09 7.47
CA GLN A 550 25.05 -6.87 6.92
C GLN A 550 25.98 -6.35 5.81
N PRO A 551 25.44 -5.88 4.66
CA PRO A 551 26.27 -5.14 3.73
C PRO A 551 26.82 -3.93 4.49
N GLY A 552 28.11 -3.98 4.80
CA GLY A 552 28.81 -2.85 5.40
C GLY A 552 28.63 -1.64 4.49
N ALA A 553 28.45 -0.47 5.09
CA ALA A 553 28.60 0.79 4.39
C ALA A 553 30.04 0.89 3.84
N ALA A 554 30.26 0.39 2.64
CA ALA A 554 31.51 0.47 1.89
C ALA A 554 31.15 0.96 0.49
N GLY A 555 31.71 2.04 -0.07
CA GLY A 555 32.58 3.05 0.50
C GLY A 555 32.45 4.29 -0.37
N ALA A 556 32.30 5.45 0.26
CA ALA A 556 32.57 6.73 -0.35
C ALA A 556 33.90 7.19 0.22
N GLU A 557 35.01 6.69 -0.31
CA GLU A 557 36.33 7.26 -0.08
C GLU A 557 37.34 6.64 -1.05
N THR A 558 37.61 7.35 -2.14
CA THR A 558 38.88 7.28 -2.84
C THR A 558 39.46 8.69 -2.92
N GLY A 559 40.58 8.90 -2.23
CA GLY A 559 41.56 9.90 -2.64
C GLY A 559 42.24 10.65 -1.51
N ARG A 560 43.57 10.41 -1.42
CA ARG A 560 44.64 11.24 -0.83
C ARG A 560 44.85 11.05 0.68
N SER A 561 46.07 10.98 1.21
CA SER A 561 47.45 10.92 0.70
C SER A 561 48.30 10.60 1.92
N GLU A 562 49.41 9.91 1.69
CA GLU A 562 50.44 9.55 2.66
C GLU A 562 51.06 10.73 3.44
N GLY A 563 51.54 10.45 4.67
CA GLY A 563 52.55 11.26 5.36
C GLY A 563 52.59 11.04 6.89
N PRO A 564 53.76 10.85 7.55
CA PRO A 564 53.90 10.03 8.77
C PRO A 564 54.28 10.81 10.06
N GLU A 565 54.46 10.04 11.15
CA GLU A 565 55.16 10.33 12.43
C GLU A 565 54.31 10.67 13.68
N GLY A 566 54.66 10.03 14.81
CA GLY A 566 54.60 10.69 16.13
C GLY A 566 53.86 10.01 17.30
N GLN A 567 54.43 8.91 17.84
CA GLN A 567 54.50 8.52 19.28
C GLN A 567 53.23 8.29 20.17
N PRO A 568 53.35 7.46 21.24
CA PRO A 568 52.23 7.00 22.08
C PRO A 568 52.17 7.68 23.46
N ALA A 569 50.96 7.90 24.00
CA ALA A 569 50.73 8.17 25.44
C ALA A 569 49.27 7.87 25.83
N THR A 570 49.02 6.80 26.60
CA THR A 570 48.63 6.77 28.02
C THR A 570 47.18 7.14 28.38
N SER A 571 46.49 6.11 28.89
CA SER A 571 45.71 6.05 30.14
C SER A 571 44.44 6.88 30.37
N SER A 572 43.46 6.16 30.95
CA SER A 572 42.40 6.61 31.89
C SER A 572 41.21 7.37 31.28
N GLY A 573 39.96 7.16 31.69
CA GLY A 573 39.43 6.36 32.77
C GLY A 573 37.91 6.21 32.64
N VAL A 574 37.41 5.15 33.27
CA VAL A 574 35.99 4.88 33.52
C VAL A 574 35.46 5.87 34.57
N PRO A 575 34.19 6.29 34.46
CA PRO A 575 33.36 6.27 35.65
C PRO A 575 31.96 5.68 35.43
N THR A 576 31.58 4.79 36.35
CA THR A 576 30.26 4.23 36.60
C THR A 576 29.34 5.21 37.36
N PRO A 577 28.03 4.93 37.46
CA PRO A 577 26.97 5.93 37.58
C PRO A 577 26.52 6.21 39.02
N ASN A 578 26.00 7.41 39.24
CA ASN A 578 25.27 7.79 40.46
C ASN A 578 23.76 7.61 40.26
N ALA A 579 23.14 6.84 41.15
CA ALA A 579 21.73 6.93 41.48
C ALA A 579 21.50 8.06 42.51
N PRO A 580 20.25 8.54 42.64
CA PRO A 580 19.76 8.87 43.97
C PRO A 580 18.43 8.19 44.30
N SER A 581 18.27 8.08 45.61
CA SER A 581 17.32 7.39 46.45
C SER A 581 15.93 8.02 46.55
N SER A 582 15.04 7.26 47.21
CA SER A 582 13.60 7.40 47.38
C SER A 582 13.13 8.27 48.57
N SER A 583 11.79 8.35 48.66
CA SER A 583 10.88 8.73 49.77
C SER A 583 10.23 10.12 49.60
N ALA A 584 8.92 10.33 49.79
CA ALA A 584 8.00 9.73 50.77
C ALA A 584 6.50 9.76 50.33
N LEU A 585 5.74 8.70 50.70
CA LEU A 585 4.47 8.64 51.49
C LEU A 585 3.37 9.72 51.24
N SER A 586 2.05 9.48 51.25
CA SER A 586 1.17 8.35 51.58
C SER A 586 -0.30 8.77 51.36
N ALA A 587 -1.15 7.89 50.80
CA ALA A 587 -2.56 7.69 51.18
C ALA A 587 -3.17 6.65 50.23
N SER A 588 -3.20 5.39 50.65
CA SER A 588 -3.87 4.32 49.90
C SER A 588 -5.38 4.45 50.06
N VAL A 589 -6.00 5.27 49.22
CA VAL A 589 -7.44 5.17 48.94
C VAL A 589 -7.65 3.78 48.32
N SER A 590 -8.59 3.00 48.85
CA SER A 590 -8.84 1.67 48.29
C SER A 590 -9.21 1.82 46.81
N GLY A 591 -8.73 0.93 45.94
CA GLY A 591 -8.95 1.05 44.50
C GLY A 591 -10.43 1.01 44.08
N GLU A 592 -11.32 0.65 45.01
CA GLU A 592 -12.78 0.65 44.87
C GLU A 592 -13.39 2.04 45.12
N ASP A 593 -12.91 2.76 46.14
CA ASP A 593 -13.35 4.13 46.45
C ASP A 593 -13.01 5.10 45.32
N ALA A 594 -11.90 4.86 44.62
CA ALA A 594 -11.49 5.65 43.46
C ALA A 594 -12.46 5.52 42.26
N ILE A 595 -13.03 4.33 42.02
CA ILE A 595 -14.00 4.13 40.93
C ILE A 595 -15.32 4.84 41.25
N VAL A 596 -15.80 4.69 42.49
CA VAL A 596 -17.03 5.34 42.94
C VAL A 596 -16.87 6.86 42.89
N ALA A 597 -15.74 7.41 43.35
CA ALA A 597 -15.47 8.84 43.27
C ALA A 597 -15.41 9.37 41.83
N LEU A 598 -14.85 8.60 40.89
CA LEU A 598 -14.80 8.97 39.46
C LEU A 598 -16.18 8.98 38.81
N LEU A 599 -17.03 7.99 39.12
CA LEU A 599 -18.39 7.91 38.58
C LEU A 599 -19.32 8.95 39.21
N ALA A 600 -19.13 9.28 40.50
CA ALA A 600 -19.87 10.35 41.17
C ALA A 600 -19.57 11.73 40.58
N ARG A 601 -18.34 11.98 40.13
CA ARG A 601 -17.92 13.27 39.53
C ARG A 601 -18.16 13.37 38.03
N GLY A 602 -18.09 12.24 37.32
CA GLY A 602 -17.99 12.21 35.85
C GLY A 602 -19.16 11.53 35.13
N GLY A 603 -20.18 11.09 35.87
CA GLY A 603 -21.32 10.36 35.30
C GLY A 603 -20.99 8.94 34.83
N PRO A 604 -21.93 8.26 34.17
CA PRO A 604 -21.75 6.89 33.70
C PRO A 604 -20.60 6.75 32.70
N ALA A 605 -19.77 5.72 32.86
CA ALA A 605 -18.59 5.50 32.03
C ALA A 605 -18.41 4.02 31.66
N SER A 606 -17.73 3.76 30.55
CA SER A 606 -17.29 2.43 30.14
C SER A 606 -16.09 1.94 30.95
N SER A 607 -15.81 0.64 30.89
CA SER A 607 -14.62 0.04 31.51
C SER A 607 -13.32 0.64 30.97
N SER A 608 -13.26 0.96 29.67
CA SER A 608 -12.10 1.55 29.01
C SER A 608 -11.83 3.00 29.45
N GLU A 609 -12.88 3.80 29.60
CA GLU A 609 -12.77 5.17 30.11
C GLU A 609 -12.33 5.20 31.57
N LEU A 610 -12.88 4.31 32.40
CA LEU A 610 -12.47 4.18 33.80
C LEU A 610 -11.02 3.68 33.92
N ALA A 611 -10.60 2.75 33.08
CA ALA A 611 -9.22 2.26 33.02
C ALA A 611 -8.23 3.38 32.69
N THR A 612 -8.58 4.22 31.71
CA THR A 612 -7.79 5.39 31.31
C THR A 612 -7.69 6.40 32.46
N ARG A 613 -8.82 6.74 33.11
CA ARG A 613 -8.86 7.72 34.23
C ARG A 613 -8.13 7.22 35.47
N LEU A 614 -8.04 5.91 35.67
CA LEU A 614 -7.33 5.29 36.79
C LEU A 614 -5.86 4.95 36.49
N GLY A 615 -5.40 5.11 35.24
CA GLY A 615 -4.06 4.70 34.82
C GLY A 615 -3.80 3.19 34.96
N VAL A 616 -4.84 2.36 34.77
CA VAL A 616 -4.76 0.89 34.87
C VAL A 616 -5.24 0.22 33.59
N SER A 617 -4.97 -1.07 33.44
CA SER A 617 -5.52 -1.84 32.31
C SER A 617 -7.04 -2.01 32.41
N GLU A 618 -7.72 -2.14 31.28
CA GLU A 618 -9.18 -2.36 31.24
C GLU A 618 -9.61 -3.61 32.02
N MET A 619 -8.81 -4.68 31.97
CA MET A 619 -9.03 -5.88 32.79
C MET A 619 -8.91 -5.61 34.30
N THR A 620 -8.03 -4.70 34.71
CA THR A 620 -7.90 -4.31 36.12
C THR A 620 -9.10 -3.46 36.56
N ALA A 621 -9.57 -2.55 35.70
CA ALA A 621 -10.80 -1.79 35.94
C ALA A 621 -12.02 -2.72 36.04
N LEU A 622 -12.18 -3.68 35.12
CA LEU A 622 -13.25 -4.68 35.14
C LEU A 622 -13.22 -5.56 36.40
N ARG A 623 -12.02 -6.00 36.83
CA ARG A 623 -11.86 -6.79 38.06
C ARG A 623 -12.29 -6.02 39.30
N ARG A 624 -12.08 -4.69 39.32
CA ARG A 624 -12.51 -3.80 40.41
C ARG A 624 -14.00 -3.42 40.31
N LEU A 625 -14.56 -3.35 39.11
CA LEU A 625 -15.98 -3.08 38.88
C LEU A 625 -16.88 -4.24 39.28
N ARG A 626 -16.46 -5.50 39.06
CA ARG A 626 -17.25 -6.69 39.37
C ARG A 626 -17.78 -6.73 40.82
N PRO A 627 -16.96 -6.61 41.88
CA PRO A 627 -17.45 -6.64 43.26
C PRO A 627 -18.29 -5.42 43.63
N LEU A 628 -18.17 -4.29 42.92
CA LEU A 628 -19.02 -3.11 43.12
C LEU A 628 -20.41 -3.28 42.49
N VAL A 629 -20.49 -3.96 41.35
CA VAL A 629 -21.76 -4.33 40.71
C VAL A 629 -22.47 -5.44 41.50
N GLU A 630 -21.72 -6.45 41.96
CA GLU A 630 -22.27 -7.56 42.76
C GLU A 630 -22.84 -7.09 44.11
N ARG A 631 -22.23 -6.05 44.72
CA ARG A 631 -22.74 -5.41 45.95
C ARG A 631 -23.84 -4.36 45.70
N GLY A 632 -24.22 -4.12 44.44
CA GLY A 632 -25.23 -3.12 44.07
C GLY A 632 -24.79 -1.66 44.22
N VAL A 633 -23.50 -1.39 44.43
CA VAL A 633 -22.94 -0.02 44.51
C VAL A 633 -22.97 0.66 43.14
N LEU A 634 -22.78 -0.11 42.08
CA LEU A 634 -22.83 0.35 40.69
C LEU A 634 -23.88 -0.43 39.89
N LEU A 635 -24.62 0.29 39.06
CA LEU A 635 -25.49 -0.28 38.04
C LEU A 635 -24.70 -0.48 36.75
N ARG A 636 -24.98 -1.59 36.06
CA ARG A 636 -24.40 -1.93 34.75
C ARG A 636 -25.52 -2.05 33.72
N TRP A 637 -25.42 -1.31 32.62
CA TRP A 637 -26.36 -1.40 31.48
C TRP A 637 -25.64 -1.42 30.14
N GLY A 638 -26.34 -1.84 29.08
CA GLY A 638 -25.79 -2.01 27.72
C GLY A 638 -25.08 -3.36 27.49
N LYS A 639 -24.78 -3.68 26.22
CA LYS A 639 -24.14 -4.93 25.79
C LYS A 639 -22.84 -4.68 25.01
N GLY A 640 -21.84 -5.53 25.21
CA GLY A 640 -20.56 -5.48 24.50
C GLY A 640 -19.82 -4.15 24.72
N LYS A 641 -19.39 -3.50 23.63
CA LYS A 641 -18.67 -2.21 23.68
C LYS A 641 -19.53 -1.03 24.20
N ASN A 642 -20.85 -1.20 24.25
CA ASN A 642 -21.78 -0.19 24.76
C ASN A 642 -22.11 -0.38 26.26
N THR A 643 -21.42 -1.26 26.98
CA THR A 643 -21.62 -1.39 28.43
C THR A 643 -21.16 -0.11 29.15
N ARG A 644 -21.99 0.37 30.09
CA ARG A 644 -21.74 1.52 30.95
C ARG A 644 -21.98 1.15 32.42
N TYR A 645 -21.25 1.82 33.30
CA TYR A 645 -21.31 1.67 34.76
C TYR A 645 -21.61 3.03 35.38
N GLY A 646 -22.53 3.09 36.33
CA GLY A 646 -22.90 4.33 37.04
C GLY A 646 -23.43 4.06 38.44
N ILE A 647 -23.50 5.10 39.26
CA ILE A 647 -24.02 5.00 40.64
C ILE A 647 -25.56 5.05 40.59
N GLY A 648 -26.20 4.21 41.42
CA GLY A 648 -27.65 4.04 41.49
C GLY A 648 -28.40 5.27 42.04
N SER A 649 -28.43 6.34 41.25
CA SER A 649 -29.37 7.46 41.32
C SER A 649 -29.36 8.33 40.05
N HIS A 650 -28.57 8.00 39.02
CA HIS A 650 -28.59 8.66 37.71
C HIS A 650 -29.01 7.66 36.62
N VAL A 651 -30.28 7.29 36.61
CA VAL A 651 -30.93 6.72 35.43
C VAL A 651 -32.24 7.46 35.26
N ASP A 652 -32.17 8.64 34.65
CA ASP A 652 -33.27 9.21 33.88
C ASP A 652 -32.71 9.88 32.63
N GLU A 653 -33.27 9.45 31.50
CA GLU A 653 -33.32 10.06 30.16
C GLU A 653 -32.02 10.56 29.49
N SER A 654 -31.52 9.77 28.53
CA SER A 654 -31.14 10.16 27.14
C SER A 654 -30.44 9.01 26.41
#